data_AF-A0A8H6E400-F1
#
_entry.id   AF-A0A8H6E400-F1
#
_cell.length_a   1.000
_cell.length_b   1.000
_cell.length_c   1.000
_cell.angle_alpha   90.00
_cell.angle_beta   90.00
_cell.angle_gamma   90.00
#
_symmetry.space_group_name_H-M   'P 1'
#
loop_
_entity.id
_entity.type
_entity.pdbx_description
1 polymer ?
#
loop_
_entity_poly.entity_id
_entity_poly.type
_entity_poly.pdbx_seq_one_letter_code
_entity_poly.pdbx_strand_id
1 'polypeptide(L)'
;MTSLFLLLLSCLPGIVAEIDSIFRSRPDLYPPVLTIEHSIPERLASGYIFLGLYEAANSGPYIYDDEGVGLVLLRPVVLADVAAESSMERLGELWTWERPWHALKTVVPGGGMASSDMHEFLPINGGKTALLTVYQQRQFDMSLWNVRTGMGWVMESIFQEVDVETNEVLFEWKSLDHVDPTASYTWPGHTDTSGTGLDSQSPWDYFHINSIDKNKDGDYLISSRHTCAIYKISGQNGSVIWQLHGANPSFTNINFSFSQQHDARWLNENGTHTLLSLYNNGYNGFNKTHEYSSGMLILIDHVAMTATQLQDYAPLNGNMLSSSQGNMQVLPNRNVFIGWGNNAYISEHDQHGNLLLWGYIDKDKIMNYRAQKFKWDGNPTDVPALWTYSQSSKPFSSLTMYVSWNGATRVRYWRFYGSLNMTGPYALLNQVTKKGFETSYSFPHYYPWTYAEAVDPEGKVLGKSRLKFTFTPSAELQQYCTNNMCENAQAYGLPGEMGALAFVPPAGLNTVPWVDPEHPEAHYDWGESTEPESSSLDEAKETLKAAYGELSLLHNSKLNTLTLITMKCSDHAWVVPLLAVGIVALGLYVVLRRWRRTRHHVHPMRERASSEPLDDGADQRRRRESNISLDDVSEGSSDRDTGNKMALRNTSFEQPGHARNRSQSQNLASFRQPQHFSSDPPPRPGPVTWMTLPRKKQLALLGLCRVFDFLQIASLQAYMFYQLKSFDDSLSDADVSTQAGILQGAFTAAQFATAIPWGRVADAEWGGRKFVLLVGLLGTAVSCLGVAFATSFAQAVFWRSFGGAINGTVGIIRTMIAENVKEKKYHSRAFLILPIGFNIASLFGPVMGGMLSDPVRSYPALFGPNSSFGGANGIQWLERYPYALPMLANAVFLSFAAFCVGIGLEETLDACKGKPGLGLFTARIFARGIRAVIPSSSPLYQRLPFADYDEEGPLLSHHHDPTESYELEEKAAKPLRYKQILPFHRLWTKNVLCTLLAQAFFDFQMGAFNNLWLLFLSSPRYDSNDPAAPAQRLPFIFTGGLGMLPQSVGFATAILGIIGMLLQFTVYPAINSRLGTAKSYQYFLTLFPLAYAFAPYIALAPSSTPPPGQANGPWVWFSIIIVLFLQVSARTFTLPTSIILLNNCSPHPSVLGTIHGIGQSVSSAFRTIGPIFSGSWYGYGLEIGMVGFAWWLIALVSVFGCVAAIFVYEGSGHEILLPGEEDDPPR
;
A
#
# COMPACT_ATOMS: atom_id res chain seq x y z
N MET A 1 -20.30 16.01 -24.14
CA MET A 1 -19.61 15.12 -23.17
C MET A 1 -18.36 14.46 -23.76
N THR A 2 -18.40 13.95 -25.00
CA THR A 2 -17.24 13.39 -25.72
C THR A 2 -15.96 14.23 -25.65
N SER A 3 -16.05 15.56 -25.78
CA SER A 3 -14.89 16.47 -25.69
C SER A 3 -14.17 16.46 -24.33
N LEU A 4 -14.88 16.15 -23.22
CA LEU A 4 -14.28 16.07 -21.89
C LEU A 4 -13.56 14.72 -21.67
N PHE A 5 -14.05 13.67 -22.33
CA PHE A 5 -13.45 12.33 -22.30
C PHE A 5 -12.15 12.29 -23.11
N LEU A 6 -12.12 12.97 -24.26
CA LEU A 6 -10.92 13.13 -25.08
C LEU A 6 -9.82 13.96 -24.39
N LEU A 7 -10.19 15.01 -23.63
CA LEU A 7 -9.23 15.82 -22.88
C LEU A 7 -8.51 15.05 -21.76
N LEU A 8 -9.16 14.04 -21.17
CA LEU A 8 -8.58 13.17 -20.14
C LEU A 8 -7.64 12.11 -20.73
N LEU A 9 -7.89 11.67 -21.97
CA LEU A 9 -7.03 10.71 -22.68
C LEU A 9 -5.74 11.36 -23.22
N SER A 10 -5.74 12.67 -23.50
CA SER A 10 -4.54 13.40 -23.94
C SER A 10 -3.46 13.64 -22.86
N CYS A 11 -3.68 13.19 -21.62
CA CYS A 11 -2.75 13.40 -20.49
C CYS A 11 -1.88 12.17 -20.15
N LEU A 12 -1.79 11.16 -21.02
CA LEU A 12 -1.00 9.95 -20.81
C LEU A 12 0.11 9.74 -21.86
N PRO A 13 1.32 10.28 -21.65
CA PRO A 13 2.53 9.81 -22.32
C PRO A 13 3.32 8.80 -21.44
N GLY A 14 3.86 7.75 -22.07
CA GLY A 14 5.06 7.05 -21.56
C GLY A 14 4.88 5.93 -20.54
N ILE A 15 4.25 4.79 -20.90
CA ILE A 15 4.55 3.49 -20.27
C ILE A 15 4.64 2.39 -21.36
N VAL A 16 5.79 2.31 -21.99
CA VAL A 16 6.31 1.05 -22.57
C VAL A 16 7.56 0.75 -21.76
N ALA A 17 7.56 -0.36 -21.02
CA ALA A 17 8.69 -0.81 -20.21
C ALA A 17 9.25 -2.10 -20.81
N GLU A 18 10.56 -2.33 -20.62
CA GLU A 18 11.29 -3.48 -21.17
C GLU A 18 10.71 -4.85 -20.78
N ILE A 19 11.13 -5.87 -21.53
CA ILE A 19 10.94 -7.28 -21.18
C ILE A 19 12.20 -7.77 -20.46
N ASP A 20 12.03 -8.19 -19.21
CA ASP A 20 13.04 -8.95 -18.47
C ASP A 20 13.30 -10.30 -19.15
N SER A 21 14.57 -10.67 -19.34
CA SER A 21 14.92 -11.95 -19.97
C SER A 21 14.74 -13.12 -18.98
N ILE A 22 13.97 -14.15 -19.38
CA ILE A 22 13.74 -15.37 -18.59
C ILE A 22 14.45 -16.57 -19.25
N PHE A 23 15.38 -17.21 -18.54
CA PHE A 23 16.09 -18.40 -19.02
C PHE A 23 15.34 -19.71 -18.72
N ARG A 24 15.39 -20.69 -19.62
CA ARG A 24 14.67 -21.97 -19.48
C ARG A 24 15.37 -22.98 -18.56
N SER A 25 16.69 -22.98 -18.58
CA SER A 25 17.54 -23.85 -17.74
C SER A 25 17.77 -23.30 -16.33
N ARG A 26 17.62 -21.98 -16.14
CA ARG A 26 17.72 -21.27 -14.85
C ARG A 26 16.62 -20.20 -14.74
N PRO A 27 15.35 -20.61 -14.54
CA PRO A 27 14.21 -19.69 -14.45
C PRO A 27 14.15 -18.87 -13.16
N ASP A 28 15.12 -19.06 -12.25
CA ASP A 28 15.28 -18.35 -10.98
C ASP A 28 16.17 -17.09 -11.07
N LEU A 29 16.61 -16.72 -12.27
CA LEU A 29 17.47 -15.56 -12.53
C LEU A 29 16.75 -14.56 -13.43
N TYR A 30 16.69 -13.30 -13.01
CA TYR A 30 16.04 -12.19 -13.71
C TYR A 30 17.00 -10.99 -13.81
N PRO A 31 18.03 -11.07 -14.66
CA PRO A 31 18.98 -9.97 -14.82
C PRO A 31 18.33 -8.76 -15.52
N PRO A 32 18.71 -7.52 -15.15
CA PRO A 32 18.45 -6.39 -16.02
C PRO A 32 19.36 -6.47 -17.26
N VAL A 33 18.92 -5.91 -18.37
CA VAL A 33 19.60 -6.01 -19.67
C VAL A 33 20.61 -4.87 -19.82
N LEU A 34 21.89 -5.20 -19.99
CA LEU A 34 22.90 -4.20 -20.35
C LEU A 34 22.79 -3.86 -21.85
N THR A 35 22.27 -2.67 -22.15
CA THR A 35 22.11 -2.17 -23.51
C THR A 35 23.34 -1.35 -23.92
N ILE A 36 24.07 -1.83 -24.93
CA ILE A 36 25.22 -1.12 -25.52
C ILE A 36 24.75 -0.24 -26.69
N GLU A 37 24.88 1.09 -26.56
CA GLU A 37 24.52 2.05 -27.63
C GLU A 37 25.70 2.31 -28.59
N HIS A 38 26.95 2.18 -28.12
CA HIS A 38 28.17 2.35 -28.93
C HIS A 38 29.27 1.38 -28.48
N SER A 39 29.97 0.76 -29.44
CA SER A 39 31.08 -0.16 -29.17
C SER A 39 32.08 -0.20 -30.35
N ILE A 40 33.38 -0.23 -30.04
CA ILE A 40 34.48 -0.44 -31.01
C ILE A 40 35.30 -1.66 -30.53
N PRO A 41 34.84 -2.90 -30.78
CA PRO A 41 35.38 -4.10 -30.13
C PRO A 41 36.89 -4.32 -30.29
N GLU A 42 37.46 -3.95 -31.44
CA GLU A 42 38.89 -4.09 -31.73
C GLU A 42 39.81 -3.25 -30.83
N ARG A 43 39.26 -2.23 -30.15
CA ARG A 43 40.00 -1.29 -29.29
C ARG A 43 39.67 -1.42 -27.80
N LEU A 44 38.70 -2.26 -27.44
CA LEU A 44 38.32 -2.49 -26.04
C LEU A 44 39.39 -3.28 -25.30
N ALA A 45 39.53 -3.01 -24.01
CA ALA A 45 40.29 -3.85 -23.10
C ALA A 45 39.61 -5.22 -22.95
N SER A 46 40.37 -6.31 -23.05
CA SER A 46 39.85 -7.65 -22.78
C SER A 46 39.45 -7.82 -21.30
N GLY A 47 38.19 -8.12 -21.02
CA GLY A 47 37.71 -8.44 -19.67
C GLY A 47 36.20 -8.70 -19.63
N TYR A 48 35.69 -8.91 -18.42
CA TYR A 48 34.27 -8.83 -18.10
C TYR A 48 34.00 -7.54 -17.33
N ILE A 49 32.79 -7.01 -17.51
CA ILE A 49 32.27 -5.82 -16.86
C ILE A 49 31.51 -6.25 -15.59
N PHE A 50 31.89 -5.69 -14.45
CA PHE A 50 31.31 -5.93 -13.14
C PHE A 50 30.53 -4.69 -12.70
N LEU A 51 29.25 -4.85 -12.33
CA LEU A 51 28.33 -3.77 -11.98
C LEU A 51 27.73 -3.98 -10.59
N GLY A 52 27.94 -3.03 -9.68
CA GLY A 52 27.30 -2.98 -8.37
C GLY A 52 25.96 -2.24 -8.47
N LEU A 53 24.89 -2.97 -8.79
CA LEU A 53 23.57 -2.37 -9.03
C LEU A 53 22.78 -2.22 -7.75
N TYR A 54 22.43 -0.97 -7.46
CA TYR A 54 21.59 -0.58 -6.34
C TYR A 54 20.11 -0.58 -6.79
N GLU A 55 19.21 -1.06 -5.93
CA GLU A 55 17.76 -1.25 -6.20
C GLU A 55 17.40 -2.28 -7.30
N ALA A 56 18.31 -3.21 -7.63
CA ALA A 56 18.03 -4.29 -8.60
C ALA A 56 17.25 -5.49 -8.01
N ALA A 57 16.50 -6.22 -8.84
CA ALA A 57 15.61 -7.31 -8.42
C ALA A 57 16.31 -8.61 -7.97
N ASN A 58 17.60 -8.79 -8.29
CA ASN A 58 18.44 -9.85 -7.73
C ASN A 58 19.69 -9.21 -7.11
N SER A 59 19.72 -9.09 -5.77
CA SER A 59 20.88 -8.52 -5.08
C SER A 59 22.18 -9.26 -5.40
N GLY A 60 23.26 -8.50 -5.58
CA GLY A 60 24.61 -9.02 -5.84
C GLY A 60 25.27 -8.40 -7.08
N PRO A 61 26.57 -8.64 -7.27
CA PRO A 61 27.31 -8.10 -8.40
C PRO A 61 26.92 -8.81 -9.70
N TYR A 62 26.65 -8.01 -10.73
CA TYR A 62 26.32 -8.49 -12.06
C TYR A 62 27.55 -8.48 -12.96
N ILE A 63 27.80 -9.59 -13.67
CA ILE A 63 28.96 -9.74 -14.57
C ILE A 63 28.49 -9.91 -16.01
N TYR A 64 28.90 -8.98 -16.88
CA TYR A 64 28.59 -8.94 -18.32
C TYR A 64 29.87 -9.05 -19.17
N ASP A 65 29.72 -9.44 -20.43
CA ASP A 65 30.77 -9.29 -21.46
C ASP A 65 30.58 -7.97 -22.23
N ASP A 66 31.54 -7.64 -23.11
CA ASP A 66 31.54 -6.41 -23.91
C ASP A 66 30.41 -6.32 -24.95
N GLU A 67 29.61 -7.38 -25.11
CA GLU A 67 28.40 -7.42 -25.95
C GLU A 67 27.11 -7.26 -25.13
N GLY A 68 27.17 -7.30 -23.79
CA GLY A 68 25.99 -7.25 -22.90
C GLY A 68 25.24 -8.58 -22.77
N VAL A 69 25.86 -9.69 -23.18
CA VAL A 69 25.22 -10.97 -23.50
C VAL A 69 25.62 -12.11 -22.53
N GLY A 70 26.74 -11.95 -21.82
CA GLY A 70 27.10 -12.76 -20.66
C GLY A 70 26.32 -12.38 -19.41
N LEU A 71 25.87 -13.36 -18.63
CA LEU A 71 25.47 -13.16 -17.24
C LEU A 71 26.26 -14.12 -16.35
N VAL A 72 26.83 -13.61 -15.28
CA VAL A 72 26.99 -14.38 -14.04
C VAL A 72 26.36 -13.59 -12.91
N LEU A 73 25.41 -14.20 -12.21
CA LEU A 73 24.89 -13.69 -10.94
C LEU A 73 25.61 -14.40 -9.79
N LEU A 74 26.40 -13.67 -9.01
CA LEU A 74 26.88 -14.18 -7.72
C LEU A 74 25.80 -13.95 -6.67
N ARG A 75 25.07 -15.00 -6.28
CA ARG A 75 24.17 -14.93 -5.11
C ARG A 75 25.04 -14.64 -3.87
N PRO A 76 24.86 -13.51 -3.16
CA PRO A 76 25.61 -13.23 -1.95
C PRO A 76 25.25 -14.21 -0.83
N VAL A 77 26.23 -14.59 -0.02
CA VAL A 77 25.99 -15.30 1.24
C VAL A 77 25.71 -14.26 2.32
N VAL A 78 24.43 -13.85 2.45
CA VAL A 78 23.66 -13.30 3.61
C VAL A 78 24.28 -12.26 4.57
N LEU A 79 25.59 -11.96 4.51
CA LEU A 79 26.34 -11.14 5.46
C LEU A 79 27.42 -10.25 4.78
N ALA A 80 27.36 -10.08 3.45
CA ALA A 80 28.42 -9.45 2.67
C ALA A 80 27.94 -8.41 1.62
N ASP A 81 26.68 -7.97 1.65
CA ASP A 81 26.12 -7.05 0.65
C ASP A 81 26.89 -5.71 0.60
N VAL A 82 27.29 -5.20 1.76
CA VAL A 82 28.03 -3.92 1.91
C VAL A 82 29.46 -3.97 1.31
N ALA A 83 30.09 -5.15 1.33
CA ALA A 83 31.45 -5.32 0.81
C ALA A 83 31.46 -5.63 -0.70
N ALA A 84 30.45 -6.34 -1.21
CA ALA A 84 30.41 -6.78 -2.60
C ALA A 84 30.25 -5.64 -3.62
N GLU A 85 29.59 -4.53 -3.23
CA GLU A 85 29.38 -3.35 -4.09
C GLU A 85 30.57 -2.39 -4.12
N SER A 86 31.38 -2.35 -3.06
CA SER A 86 32.55 -1.47 -2.95
C SER A 86 33.85 -2.13 -3.42
N SER A 87 34.05 -3.43 -3.12
CA SER A 87 35.36 -4.10 -3.18
C SER A 87 35.64 -4.89 -4.46
N MET A 88 34.96 -4.59 -5.57
CA MET A 88 35.12 -5.31 -6.83
C MET A 88 36.58 -5.42 -7.31
N GLU A 89 37.42 -4.45 -6.92
CA GLU A 89 38.74 -4.20 -7.49
C GLU A 89 39.75 -5.33 -7.28
N ARG A 90 39.54 -6.17 -6.26
CA ARG A 90 40.33 -7.39 -6.01
C ARG A 90 39.49 -8.65 -5.84
N LEU A 91 38.21 -8.64 -6.21
CA LEU A 91 37.43 -9.90 -6.33
C LEU A 91 38.01 -10.85 -7.41
N GLY A 92 38.88 -10.34 -8.30
CA GLY A 92 39.67 -11.17 -9.22
C GLY A 92 40.99 -11.74 -8.66
N GLU A 93 41.55 -11.17 -7.58
CA GLU A 93 42.88 -11.56 -7.05
C GLU A 93 42.84 -12.16 -5.64
N LEU A 94 42.00 -11.67 -4.72
CA LEU A 94 41.83 -12.30 -3.39
C LEU A 94 41.26 -13.72 -3.50
N TRP A 95 40.50 -13.95 -4.58
CA TRP A 95 39.97 -15.26 -4.90
C TRP A 95 40.81 -15.96 -5.97
N THR A 96 42.09 -16.17 -5.69
CA THR A 96 42.83 -17.30 -6.29
C THR A 96 42.23 -18.61 -5.76
N TRP A 97 41.09 -19.00 -6.33
CA TRP A 97 40.25 -20.10 -5.86
C TRP A 97 40.92 -21.47 -6.02
N GLU A 98 41.18 -22.14 -4.89
CA GLU A 98 40.81 -23.55 -4.79
C GLU A 98 39.34 -23.62 -4.30
N ARG A 99 38.47 -24.11 -5.19
CA ARG A 99 37.06 -24.60 -5.05
C ARG A 99 36.49 -24.71 -3.61
N PRO A 100 35.19 -24.45 -3.32
CA PRO A 100 34.08 -23.85 -4.10
C PRO A 100 33.52 -22.53 -3.48
N TRP A 101 32.58 -21.84 -4.15
CA TRP A 101 31.92 -20.59 -3.69
C TRP A 101 31.34 -20.66 -2.26
N HIS A 102 32.09 -20.15 -1.28
CA HIS A 102 31.67 -19.96 0.10
C HIS A 102 32.18 -18.62 0.63
N ALA A 103 31.46 -18.03 1.61
CA ALA A 103 32.00 -16.91 2.38
C ALA A 103 33.20 -17.40 3.19
N LEU A 104 34.40 -16.87 2.90
CA LEU A 104 35.63 -17.27 3.60
C LEU A 104 35.68 -16.73 5.02
N LYS A 105 35.28 -15.46 5.21
CA LYS A 105 35.33 -14.75 6.48
C LYS A 105 34.40 -13.54 6.48
N THR A 106 33.86 -13.20 7.64
CA THR A 106 33.18 -11.92 7.89
C THR A 106 34.13 -11.04 8.70
N VAL A 107 34.40 -9.84 8.18
CA VAL A 107 35.24 -8.83 8.83
C VAL A 107 34.32 -7.80 9.48
N VAL A 108 34.65 -7.36 10.70
CA VAL A 108 33.81 -6.45 11.49
C VAL A 108 34.67 -5.28 11.98
N PRO A 109 34.17 -4.02 11.98
CA PRO A 109 34.87 -2.91 12.62
C PRO A 109 35.17 -3.19 14.10
N GLY A 110 36.36 -2.81 14.55
CA GLY A 110 36.75 -2.99 15.95
C GLY A 110 36.18 -1.91 16.88
N GLY A 111 36.30 -2.14 18.18
CA GLY A 111 35.89 -1.18 19.21
C GLY A 111 34.40 -1.14 19.53
N GLY A 112 33.59 -2.08 18.99
CA GLY A 112 32.14 -2.11 19.21
C GLY A 112 31.38 -0.99 18.50
N MET A 113 31.94 -0.49 17.40
CA MET A 113 31.29 0.51 16.55
C MET A 113 30.15 -0.09 15.72
N ALA A 114 29.37 0.78 15.06
CA ALA A 114 28.35 0.36 14.10
C ALA A 114 28.99 -0.42 12.94
N SER A 115 28.17 -1.19 12.22
CA SER A 115 28.59 -1.92 11.01
C SER A 115 29.33 -1.01 10.02
N SER A 116 30.30 -1.58 9.30
CA SER A 116 31.02 -0.86 8.25
C SER A 116 30.05 -0.32 7.21
N ASP A 117 30.37 0.84 6.67
CA ASP A 117 29.58 1.50 5.64
C ASP A 117 29.93 1.02 4.22
N MET A 118 29.02 1.27 3.26
CA MET A 118 29.13 0.82 1.87
C MET A 118 30.15 1.58 1.02
N HIS A 119 30.70 2.71 1.49
CA HIS A 119 31.50 3.57 0.62
C HIS A 119 32.89 3.02 0.34
N GLU A 120 33.49 2.24 1.25
CA GLU A 120 34.73 1.52 0.98
C GLU A 120 34.92 0.26 1.83
N PHE A 121 35.22 -0.85 1.13
CA PHE A 121 35.89 -2.04 1.66
C PHE A 121 37.03 -2.39 0.70
N LEU A 122 38.29 -2.26 1.11
CA LEU A 122 39.44 -2.52 0.23
C LEU A 122 40.42 -3.52 0.87
N PRO A 123 40.39 -4.79 0.45
CA PRO A 123 41.40 -5.78 0.82
C PRO A 123 42.78 -5.39 0.27
N ILE A 124 43.76 -5.30 1.16
CA ILE A 124 45.15 -4.94 0.88
C ILE A 124 46.10 -6.02 1.40
N ASN A 125 47.41 -5.90 1.11
CA ASN A 125 48.43 -6.86 1.53
C ASN A 125 48.13 -8.34 1.15
N GLY A 126 47.46 -8.55 0.01
CA GLY A 126 47.03 -9.89 -0.44
C GLY A 126 45.82 -10.47 0.31
N GLY A 127 45.02 -9.62 0.95
CA GLY A 127 43.80 -10.02 1.68
C GLY A 127 44.00 -10.28 3.17
N LYS A 128 45.20 -10.03 3.70
CA LYS A 128 45.48 -10.16 5.14
C LYS A 128 44.91 -9.02 5.95
N THR A 129 44.93 -7.80 5.40
CA THR A 129 44.32 -6.62 6.02
C THR A 129 43.33 -5.97 5.06
N ALA A 130 42.33 -5.29 5.60
CA ALA A 130 41.31 -4.60 4.82
C ALA A 130 41.09 -3.18 5.35
N LEU A 131 40.89 -2.23 4.45
CA LEU A 131 40.41 -0.89 4.79
C LEU A 131 38.89 -0.89 4.81
N LEU A 132 38.29 -0.28 5.83
CA LEU A 132 36.84 -0.12 5.93
C LEU A 132 36.46 1.27 6.45
N THR A 133 35.30 1.75 6.05
CA THR A 133 34.70 3.02 6.50
C THR A 133 33.67 2.77 7.60
N VAL A 134 33.57 3.70 8.55
CA VAL A 134 32.61 3.68 9.66
C VAL A 134 32.12 5.11 9.89
N TYR A 135 30.83 5.30 10.14
CA TYR A 135 30.25 6.61 10.45
C TYR A 135 29.70 6.59 11.88
N GLN A 136 30.16 7.51 12.72
CA GLN A 136 29.79 7.61 14.13
C GLN A 136 29.11 8.95 14.44
N GLN A 137 27.97 8.89 15.12
CA GLN A 137 27.23 10.10 15.53
C GLN A 137 27.87 10.71 16.78
N ARG A 138 28.21 12.00 16.75
CA ARG A 138 28.82 12.74 17.86
C ARG A 138 28.03 13.99 18.21
N GLN A 139 28.02 14.35 19.49
CA GLN A 139 27.60 15.69 19.91
C GLN A 139 28.75 16.69 19.68
N PHE A 140 28.45 17.86 19.13
CA PHE A 140 29.43 18.88 18.78
C PHE A 140 28.89 20.29 19.08
N ASP A 141 29.76 21.25 19.38
CA ASP A 141 29.37 22.65 19.53
C ASP A 141 29.11 23.26 18.15
N MET A 142 27.84 23.31 17.77
CA MET A 142 27.40 23.85 16.49
C MET A 142 26.99 25.34 16.56
N SER A 143 27.43 26.08 17.59
CA SER A 143 27.08 27.51 17.75
C SER A 143 27.54 28.40 16.59
N LEU A 144 28.66 28.06 15.94
CA LEU A 144 29.14 28.70 14.70
C LEU A 144 28.14 28.57 13.53
N TRP A 145 27.40 27.46 13.47
CA TRP A 145 26.33 27.20 12.49
C TRP A 145 24.95 27.62 13.00
N ASN A 146 24.92 28.55 13.96
CA ASN A 146 23.72 29.15 14.53
C ASN A 146 22.80 28.19 15.31
N VAL A 147 23.30 27.02 15.72
CA VAL A 147 22.62 26.14 16.70
C VAL A 147 22.79 26.77 18.10
N ARG A 148 21.71 27.38 18.62
CA ARG A 148 21.73 28.11 19.91
C ARG A 148 20.91 27.47 21.02
N THR A 149 20.26 26.36 20.75
CA THR A 149 19.30 25.70 21.64
C THR A 149 19.72 24.26 21.91
N GLY A 150 20.81 24.08 22.66
CA GLY A 150 21.41 22.78 22.98
C GLY A 150 22.68 22.47 22.17
N MET A 151 23.24 21.28 22.39
CA MET A 151 24.35 20.74 21.60
C MET A 151 23.84 20.26 20.25
N GLY A 152 24.62 20.51 19.19
CA GLY A 152 24.35 19.96 17.87
C GLY A 152 24.89 18.54 17.72
N TRP A 153 24.58 17.92 16.58
CA TRP A 153 25.02 16.57 16.22
C TRP A 153 25.75 16.59 14.90
N VAL A 154 26.90 15.92 14.84
CA VAL A 154 27.77 15.81 13.67
C VAL A 154 28.04 14.34 13.40
N MET A 155 28.10 13.97 12.12
CA MET A 155 28.57 12.65 11.72
C MET A 155 30.10 12.68 11.61
N GLU A 156 30.77 11.98 12.51
CA GLU A 156 32.20 11.71 12.48
C GLU A 156 32.46 10.53 11.53
N SER A 157 33.08 10.81 10.39
CA SER A 157 33.56 9.75 9.51
C SER A 157 34.90 9.22 10.02
N ILE A 158 35.01 7.90 10.07
CA ILE A 158 36.13 7.12 10.59
C ILE A 158 36.55 6.13 9.51
N PHE A 159 37.83 5.78 9.45
CA PHE A 159 38.25 4.57 8.76
C PHE A 159 39.20 3.74 9.61
N GLN A 160 39.19 2.43 9.37
CA GLN A 160 40.07 1.48 10.03
C GLN A 160 40.82 0.65 8.98
N GLU A 161 42.09 0.31 9.25
CA GLU A 161 42.72 -0.89 8.72
C GLU A 161 42.54 -2.00 9.75
N VAL A 162 41.92 -3.11 9.34
CA VAL A 162 41.70 -4.28 10.19
C VAL A 162 42.40 -5.50 9.64
N ASP A 163 42.91 -6.36 10.53
CA ASP A 163 43.40 -7.68 10.18
C ASP A 163 42.21 -8.64 9.94
N VAL A 164 42.18 -9.25 8.76
CA VAL A 164 41.07 -10.08 8.28
C VAL A 164 41.00 -11.43 9.02
N GLU A 165 42.11 -11.89 9.63
CA GLU A 165 42.13 -13.14 10.36
C GLU A 165 41.67 -13.00 11.82
N THR A 166 41.99 -11.89 12.47
CA THR A 166 41.79 -11.66 13.91
C THR A 166 40.68 -10.66 14.23
N ASN A 167 40.27 -9.83 13.25
CA ASN A 167 39.47 -8.61 13.45
C ASN A 167 40.14 -7.57 14.38
N GLU A 168 41.47 -7.60 14.51
CA GLU A 168 42.23 -6.57 15.23
C GLU A 168 42.34 -5.29 14.38
N VAL A 169 42.12 -4.12 15.00
CA VAL A 169 42.29 -2.82 14.36
C VAL A 169 43.76 -2.44 14.40
N LEU A 170 44.41 -2.43 13.24
CA LEU A 170 45.82 -2.09 13.07
C LEU A 170 46.03 -0.57 12.97
N PHE A 171 45.05 0.15 12.42
CA PHE A 171 45.06 1.60 12.29
C PHE A 171 43.62 2.13 12.37
N GLU A 172 43.43 3.27 13.01
CA GLU A 172 42.14 3.98 13.09
C GLU A 172 42.38 5.48 12.93
N TRP A 173 41.53 6.15 12.16
CA TRP A 173 41.61 7.59 11.93
C TRP A 173 40.21 8.21 12.00
N LYS A 174 40.09 9.34 12.69
CA LYS A 174 38.82 10.05 12.91
C LYS A 174 38.86 11.45 12.33
N SER A 175 37.85 11.80 11.55
CA SER A 175 37.77 13.10 10.89
C SER A 175 37.81 14.30 11.85
N LEU A 176 37.16 14.23 13.02
CA LEU A 176 37.10 15.35 13.98
C LEU A 176 38.44 15.65 14.67
N ASP A 177 39.35 14.67 14.76
CA ASP A 177 40.68 14.86 15.33
C ASP A 177 41.64 15.62 14.37
N HIS A 178 41.27 15.76 13.09
CA HIS A 178 42.17 16.20 12.02
C HIS A 178 41.61 17.26 11.07
N VAL A 179 40.28 17.36 10.90
CA VAL A 179 39.63 18.29 9.97
C VAL A 179 38.50 19.03 10.66
N ASP A 180 38.65 20.35 10.79
CA ASP A 180 37.64 21.24 11.37
C ASP A 180 36.37 21.27 10.49
N PRO A 181 35.15 21.16 11.07
CA PRO A 181 33.92 21.15 10.27
C PRO A 181 33.67 22.40 9.42
N THR A 182 34.31 23.53 9.71
CA THR A 182 34.25 24.74 8.85
C THR A 182 34.89 24.56 7.47
N ALA A 183 35.67 23.49 7.26
CA ALA A 183 36.20 23.13 5.95
C ALA A 183 35.17 22.50 4.98
N SER A 184 33.95 22.21 5.46
CA SER A 184 32.89 21.63 4.64
C SER A 184 32.16 22.67 3.79
N TYR A 185 31.95 22.35 2.52
CA TYR A 185 31.11 23.12 1.60
C TYR A 185 29.63 22.68 1.62
N THR A 186 29.34 21.53 2.24
CA THR A 186 27.98 21.03 2.47
C THR A 186 27.52 21.46 3.87
N TRP A 187 26.68 22.49 3.95
CA TRP A 187 26.16 23.02 5.22
C TRP A 187 25.00 22.17 5.77
N PRO A 188 24.66 22.27 7.07
CA PRO A 188 23.54 21.53 7.64
C PRO A 188 22.21 21.83 6.91
N GLY A 189 21.53 20.76 6.47
CA GLY A 189 20.25 20.84 5.77
C GLY A 189 20.31 21.39 4.34
N HIS A 190 21.50 21.49 3.72
CA HIS A 190 21.65 21.97 2.33
C HIS A 190 21.54 20.85 1.28
N THR A 191 21.71 19.58 1.65
CA THR A 191 21.40 18.43 0.80
C THR A 191 20.52 17.42 1.54
N ASP A 192 19.88 16.54 0.78
CA ASP A 192 19.17 15.35 1.25
C ASP A 192 20.04 14.43 2.11
N THR A 193 21.33 14.31 1.80
CA THR A 193 22.31 13.52 2.57
C THR A 193 22.97 14.27 3.74
N SER A 194 22.97 15.60 3.74
CA SER A 194 23.78 16.42 4.67
C SER A 194 23.38 16.29 6.14
N GLY A 195 22.12 15.95 6.43
CA GLY A 195 21.56 16.04 7.79
C GLY A 195 21.44 17.48 8.32
N THR A 196 20.58 17.69 9.31
CA THR A 196 20.29 19.04 9.85
C THR A 196 21.19 19.47 11.01
N GLY A 197 21.89 18.51 11.63
CA GLY A 197 22.71 18.70 12.83
C GLY A 197 21.95 19.02 14.11
N LEU A 198 20.62 18.96 14.10
CA LEU A 198 19.77 19.32 15.26
C LEU A 198 19.48 18.14 16.21
N ASP A 199 19.58 16.91 15.72
CA ASP A 199 19.30 15.69 16.47
C ASP A 199 20.16 14.52 15.95
N SER A 200 20.22 13.42 16.72
CA SER A 200 21.05 12.25 16.39
C SER A 200 20.51 11.41 15.24
N GLN A 201 19.27 11.58 14.80
CA GLN A 201 18.71 10.91 13.62
C GLN A 201 19.01 11.69 12.33
N SER A 202 19.36 12.98 12.46
CA SER A 202 19.77 13.86 11.36
C SER A 202 21.08 14.60 11.69
N PRO A 203 22.18 13.90 12.06
CA PRO A 203 23.46 14.53 12.38
C PRO A 203 24.04 15.18 11.12
N TRP A 204 24.75 16.30 11.27
CA TRP A 204 25.36 16.98 10.12
C TRP A 204 26.58 16.19 9.62
N ASP A 205 26.46 15.63 8.42
CA ASP A 205 27.55 14.99 7.70
C ASP A 205 28.43 16.06 7.01
N TYR A 206 29.53 16.40 7.68
CA TYR A 206 30.45 17.42 7.21
C TYR A 206 31.63 16.84 6.39
N PHE A 207 31.99 15.56 6.58
CA PHE A 207 33.21 14.92 6.06
C PHE A 207 32.96 13.57 5.37
N HIS A 208 31.85 13.40 4.67
CA HIS A 208 31.54 12.17 3.94
C HIS A 208 32.70 11.58 3.10
N ILE A 209 33.15 10.36 3.45
CA ILE A 209 34.26 9.63 2.82
C ILE A 209 33.72 8.72 1.71
N ASN A 210 34.18 8.94 0.48
CA ASN A 210 33.74 8.21 -0.72
C ASN A 210 34.68 7.11 -1.20
N SER A 211 35.98 7.23 -0.86
CA SER A 211 36.98 6.24 -1.22
C SER A 211 38.21 6.35 -0.33
N ILE A 212 38.89 5.22 -0.15
CA ILE A 212 40.17 5.11 0.54
C ILE A 212 41.11 4.21 -0.24
N ASP A 213 42.37 4.63 -0.33
CA ASP A 213 43.47 3.87 -0.93
C ASP A 213 44.70 3.91 -0.01
N LYS A 214 45.69 3.02 -0.21
CA LYS A 214 46.93 2.94 0.59
C LYS A 214 48.16 2.81 -0.31
N ASN A 215 49.15 3.67 -0.12
CA ASN A 215 50.38 3.66 -0.90
C ASN A 215 51.39 2.60 -0.37
N LYS A 216 52.55 2.49 -1.02
CA LYS A 216 53.61 1.54 -0.65
C LYS A 216 54.38 1.92 0.63
N ASP A 217 54.34 3.19 1.03
CA ASP A 217 55.00 3.70 2.24
C ASP A 217 54.13 3.50 3.49
N GLY A 218 52.86 3.12 3.31
CA GLY A 218 51.88 2.88 4.36
C GLY A 218 50.90 4.05 4.60
N ASP A 219 51.03 5.14 3.85
CA ASP A 219 50.14 6.31 3.91
C ASP A 219 48.81 6.06 3.19
N TYR A 220 47.76 6.78 3.62
CA TYR A 220 46.40 6.64 3.11
C TYR A 220 45.97 7.83 2.26
N LEU A 221 45.15 7.60 1.23
CA LEU A 221 44.47 8.61 0.44
C LEU A 221 42.99 8.57 0.79
N ILE A 222 42.37 9.71 1.08
CA ILE A 222 40.94 9.81 1.40
C ILE A 222 40.28 10.81 0.45
N SER A 223 39.21 10.39 -0.22
CA SER A 223 38.32 11.32 -0.93
C SER A 223 37.16 11.72 -0.02
N SER A 224 37.01 13.02 0.27
CA SER A 224 35.83 13.55 0.97
C SER A 224 35.02 14.47 0.06
N ARG A 225 33.76 14.10 -0.20
CA ARG A 225 32.88 14.86 -1.12
C ARG A 225 32.39 16.18 -0.52
N HIS A 226 32.08 16.21 0.77
CA HIS A 226 31.50 17.39 1.42
C HIS A 226 32.53 18.51 1.66
N THR A 227 33.81 18.16 1.81
CA THR A 227 34.91 19.15 1.78
C THR A 227 35.45 19.44 0.37
N CYS A 228 34.97 18.72 -0.66
CA CYS A 228 35.41 18.83 -2.06
C CYS A 228 36.95 18.73 -2.19
N ALA A 229 37.54 17.78 -1.47
CA ALA A 229 38.99 17.65 -1.31
C ALA A 229 39.45 16.20 -1.17
N ILE A 230 40.73 15.97 -1.50
CA ILE A 230 41.43 14.71 -1.31
C ILE A 230 42.59 14.93 -0.33
N TYR A 231 42.75 14.04 0.65
CA TYR A 231 43.72 14.15 1.73
C TYR A 231 44.71 12.98 1.66
N LYS A 232 46.01 13.25 1.81
CA LYS A 232 47.01 12.21 2.12
C LYS A 232 47.26 12.22 3.63
N ILE A 233 47.08 11.07 4.27
CA ILE A 233 47.21 10.86 5.72
C ILE A 233 48.44 9.99 5.99
N SER A 234 49.26 10.39 6.96
CA SER A 234 50.43 9.59 7.35
C SER A 234 50.03 8.31 8.07
N GLY A 235 50.53 7.17 7.57
CA GLY A 235 50.28 5.86 8.18
C GLY A 235 50.92 5.65 9.55
N GLN A 236 51.80 6.56 9.98
CA GLN A 236 52.54 6.44 11.26
C GLN A 236 51.85 7.16 12.43
N ASN A 237 51.12 8.25 12.15
CA ASN A 237 50.60 9.13 13.20
C ASN A 237 49.24 9.80 12.88
N GLY A 238 48.60 9.47 11.75
CA GLY A 238 47.30 10.03 11.36
C GLY A 238 47.29 11.50 10.91
N SER A 239 48.44 12.18 10.89
CA SER A 239 48.50 13.58 10.45
C SER A 239 48.25 13.73 8.94
N VAL A 240 47.57 14.82 8.55
CA VAL A 240 47.39 15.20 7.14
C VAL A 240 48.73 15.69 6.59
N ILE A 241 49.29 14.98 5.61
CA ILE A 241 50.54 15.34 4.93
C ILE A 241 50.28 16.46 3.92
N TRP A 242 49.24 16.32 3.11
CA TRP A 242 48.78 17.34 2.18
C TRP A 242 47.28 17.21 1.88
N GLN A 243 46.71 18.31 1.39
CA GLN A 243 45.33 18.41 0.93
C GLN A 243 45.31 18.91 -0.52
N LEU A 244 44.64 18.18 -1.41
CA LEU A 244 44.35 18.59 -2.78
C LEU A 244 42.93 19.16 -2.87
N HIS A 245 42.81 20.39 -3.37
CA HIS A 245 41.54 21.15 -3.46
C HIS A 245 40.86 21.41 -2.09
N GLY A 246 39.69 22.03 -2.09
CA GLY A 246 38.91 22.34 -0.87
C GLY A 246 39.27 23.68 -0.23
N ALA A 247 39.05 23.80 1.08
CA ALA A 247 39.21 25.07 1.82
C ALA A 247 40.66 25.56 1.94
N ASN A 248 41.60 24.64 2.20
CA ASN A 248 43.02 24.94 2.42
C ASN A 248 43.92 24.03 1.55
N PRO A 249 43.93 24.19 0.21
CA PRO A 249 44.71 23.33 -0.67
C PRO A 249 46.22 23.57 -0.48
N SER A 250 46.98 22.48 -0.38
CA SER A 250 48.45 22.51 -0.33
C SER A 250 49.10 22.84 -1.68
N PHE A 251 48.37 22.61 -2.78
CA PHE A 251 48.85 22.77 -4.15
C PHE A 251 48.02 23.81 -4.92
N THR A 252 48.67 24.55 -5.83
CA THR A 252 47.94 25.40 -6.79
C THR A 252 47.42 24.54 -7.94
N ASN A 253 46.10 24.54 -8.18
CA ASN A 253 45.47 23.78 -9.26
C ASN A 253 45.59 24.53 -10.59
N ILE A 254 46.06 23.86 -11.64
CA ILE A 254 46.28 24.39 -12.98
C ILE A 254 45.29 23.76 -13.95
N ASN A 255 44.41 24.59 -14.51
CA ASN A 255 43.39 24.25 -15.52
C ASN A 255 42.27 23.28 -15.08
N PHE A 256 42.06 23.06 -13.77
CA PHE A 256 40.96 22.22 -13.29
C PHE A 256 40.40 22.65 -11.93
N SER A 257 39.19 22.16 -11.67
CA SER A 257 38.52 22.11 -10.37
C SER A 257 37.75 20.78 -10.26
N PHE A 258 37.38 20.37 -9.06
CA PHE A 258 36.45 19.26 -8.86
C PHE A 258 35.58 19.50 -7.63
N SER A 259 34.47 18.77 -7.52
CA SER A 259 33.63 18.82 -6.33
C SER A 259 32.81 17.55 -6.20
N GLN A 260 32.52 17.14 -4.98
CA GLN A 260 31.62 16.02 -4.68
C GLN A 260 32.13 14.68 -5.22
N GLN A 261 33.46 14.57 -5.36
CA GLN A 261 34.17 13.54 -6.10
C GLN A 261 34.18 12.17 -5.41
N HIS A 262 34.16 11.10 -6.20
CA HIS A 262 34.24 9.70 -5.76
C HIS A 262 35.51 9.04 -6.32
N ASP A 263 35.87 7.87 -5.74
CA ASP A 263 36.89 6.96 -6.27
C ASP A 263 38.26 7.60 -6.62
N ALA A 264 38.85 8.31 -5.66
CA ALA A 264 40.24 8.76 -5.77
C ALA A 264 41.20 7.57 -5.55
N ARG A 265 42.08 7.30 -6.51
CA ARG A 265 43.05 6.18 -6.51
C ARG A 265 44.46 6.63 -6.87
N TRP A 266 45.47 5.99 -6.28
CA TRP A 266 46.87 6.14 -6.70
C TRP A 266 47.15 5.31 -7.97
N LEU A 267 47.67 5.98 -9.02
CA LEU A 267 48.14 5.31 -10.23
C LEU A 267 49.66 5.14 -10.22
N ASN A 268 50.38 6.17 -9.75
CA ASN A 268 51.82 6.12 -9.55
C ASN A 268 52.25 7.18 -8.53
N GLU A 269 53.27 6.91 -7.74
CA GLU A 269 53.84 7.88 -6.80
C GLU A 269 55.35 7.71 -6.73
N ASN A 270 56.06 8.83 -6.70
CA ASN A 270 57.50 8.93 -6.53
C ASN A 270 57.81 10.21 -5.73
N GLY A 271 59.00 10.34 -5.16
CA GLY A 271 59.35 11.42 -4.22
C GLY A 271 59.24 12.87 -4.75
N THR A 272 58.97 13.07 -6.05
CA THR A 272 58.71 14.39 -6.65
C THR A 272 57.32 14.52 -7.27
N HIS A 273 56.63 13.42 -7.61
CA HIS A 273 55.37 13.45 -8.36
C HIS A 273 54.40 12.35 -7.93
N THR A 274 53.12 12.70 -7.81
CA THR A 274 52.01 11.76 -7.59
C THR A 274 51.01 11.87 -8.74
N LEU A 275 50.62 10.73 -9.32
CA LEU A 275 49.58 10.62 -10.34
C LEU A 275 48.35 9.92 -9.76
N LEU A 276 47.20 10.60 -9.82
CA LEU A 276 45.92 10.14 -9.30
C LEU A 276 44.86 10.03 -10.41
N SER A 277 43.91 9.10 -10.26
CA SER A 277 42.60 9.18 -10.91
C SER A 277 41.54 9.58 -9.90
N LEU A 278 40.47 10.25 -10.36
CA LEU A 278 39.23 10.47 -9.59
C LEU A 278 38.01 10.53 -10.52
N TYR A 279 36.82 10.34 -9.95
CA TYR A 279 35.55 10.62 -10.61
C TYR A 279 34.94 11.92 -10.05
N ASN A 280 34.82 12.97 -10.87
CA ASN A 280 34.26 14.27 -10.50
C ASN A 280 32.76 14.32 -10.82
N ASN A 281 31.93 14.35 -9.78
CA ASN A 281 30.48 14.47 -9.94
C ASN A 281 30.03 15.86 -10.39
N GLY A 282 30.65 16.93 -9.88
CA GLY A 282 30.31 18.30 -10.28
C GLY A 282 28.90 18.80 -9.88
N TYR A 283 28.17 17.98 -9.11
CA TYR A 283 26.78 18.22 -8.70
C TYR A 283 26.46 17.42 -7.41
N ASN A 284 25.58 17.94 -6.56
CA ASN A 284 25.13 17.28 -5.32
C ASN A 284 23.60 17.24 -5.15
N GLY A 285 22.83 17.32 -6.24
CA GLY A 285 21.37 17.42 -6.18
C GLY A 285 20.82 18.86 -6.00
N PHE A 286 21.65 19.81 -5.55
CA PHE A 286 21.22 21.18 -5.21
C PHE A 286 22.09 22.25 -5.90
N ASN A 287 23.41 22.10 -5.85
CA ASN A 287 24.37 23.02 -6.43
C ASN A 287 25.13 22.35 -7.59
N LYS A 288 25.17 23.00 -8.75
CA LYS A 288 25.86 22.56 -9.96
C LYS A 288 27.13 23.39 -10.13
N THR A 289 28.30 22.75 -10.02
CA THR A 289 29.60 23.42 -10.13
C THR A 289 30.26 23.21 -11.50
N HIS A 290 29.96 22.10 -12.18
CA HIS A 290 30.47 21.75 -13.52
C HIS A 290 29.31 21.47 -14.47
N GLU A 291 29.53 21.58 -15.79
CA GLU A 291 28.47 21.35 -16.78
C GLU A 291 28.02 19.90 -16.87
N TYR A 292 28.99 18.98 -16.72
CA TYR A 292 28.87 17.53 -16.73
C TYR A 292 29.79 16.89 -15.65
N SER A 293 29.54 15.64 -15.29
CA SER A 293 30.45 14.82 -14.47
C SER A 293 31.57 14.24 -15.34
N SER A 294 32.78 13.98 -14.82
CA SER A 294 33.87 13.42 -15.63
C SER A 294 34.85 12.56 -14.84
N GLY A 295 35.52 11.63 -15.52
CA GLY A 295 36.74 11.02 -15.00
C GLY A 295 37.93 11.96 -15.20
N MET A 296 38.83 12.08 -14.23
CA MET A 296 40.00 12.97 -14.30
C MET A 296 41.30 12.25 -13.97
N LEU A 297 42.38 12.57 -14.71
CA LEU A 297 43.76 12.25 -14.33
C LEU A 297 44.46 13.51 -13.83
N ILE A 298 45.01 13.46 -12.62
CA ILE A 298 45.67 14.61 -11.97
C ILE A 298 47.11 14.25 -11.64
N LEU A 299 48.05 15.09 -12.09
CA LEU A 299 49.46 15.04 -11.73
C LEU A 299 49.76 16.12 -10.68
N ILE A 300 50.28 15.72 -9.53
CA ILE A 300 50.80 16.59 -8.48
C ILE A 300 52.32 16.61 -8.59
N ASP A 301 52.91 17.81 -8.63
CA ASP A 301 54.35 18.07 -8.49
C ASP A 301 54.62 18.63 -7.08
N HIS A 302 55.32 17.85 -6.27
CA HIS A 302 55.66 18.17 -4.88
C HIS A 302 56.83 19.15 -4.75
N VAL A 303 57.55 19.43 -5.84
CA VAL A 303 58.65 20.40 -5.89
C VAL A 303 58.13 21.76 -6.32
N ALA A 304 57.27 21.80 -7.33
CA ALA A 304 56.62 23.03 -7.80
C ALA A 304 55.42 23.47 -6.93
N MET A 305 54.90 22.58 -6.07
CA MET A 305 53.67 22.78 -5.27
C MET A 305 52.44 23.06 -6.15
N THR A 306 52.34 22.35 -7.28
CA THR A 306 51.26 22.50 -8.27
C THR A 306 50.59 21.17 -8.58
N ALA A 307 49.28 21.20 -8.78
CA ALA A 307 48.53 20.09 -9.37
C ALA A 307 48.03 20.49 -10.76
N THR A 308 48.05 19.57 -11.72
CA THR A 308 47.61 19.79 -13.11
C THR A 308 46.73 18.63 -13.57
N GLN A 309 45.58 18.93 -14.17
CA GLN A 309 44.80 17.90 -14.87
C GLN A 309 45.49 17.53 -16.18
N LEU A 310 45.83 16.26 -16.34
CA LEU A 310 46.41 15.72 -17.57
C LEU A 310 45.34 15.36 -18.61
N GLN A 311 44.17 14.90 -18.15
CA GLN A 311 43.10 14.43 -19.01
C GLN A 311 41.73 14.59 -18.34
N ASP A 312 40.72 14.92 -19.14
CA ASP A 312 39.29 14.89 -18.80
C ASP A 312 38.59 13.81 -19.65
N TYR A 313 37.70 13.04 -19.03
CA TYR A 313 36.91 11.99 -19.66
C TYR A 313 35.42 12.34 -19.52
N ALA A 314 34.90 13.04 -20.52
CA ALA A 314 33.53 13.53 -20.57
C ALA A 314 32.52 12.45 -21.02
N PRO A 315 31.23 12.55 -20.63
CA PRO A 315 30.19 11.63 -21.07
C PRO A 315 29.86 11.82 -22.55
N LEU A 316 29.16 10.84 -23.14
CA LEU A 316 28.61 10.97 -24.49
C LEU A 316 27.78 12.26 -24.62
N ASN A 317 28.10 13.10 -25.61
CA ASN A 317 27.53 14.43 -25.83
C ASN A 317 27.78 15.50 -24.73
N GLY A 318 28.59 15.22 -23.70
CA GLY A 318 28.98 16.20 -22.68
C GLY A 318 27.83 16.72 -21.81
N ASN A 319 26.76 15.95 -21.63
CA ASN A 319 25.50 16.44 -21.05
C ASN A 319 24.90 15.55 -19.94
N MET A 320 25.74 14.84 -19.19
CA MET A 320 25.33 13.99 -18.05
C MET A 320 25.90 14.53 -16.73
N LEU A 321 25.05 14.56 -15.69
CA LEU A 321 25.44 14.90 -14.31
C LEU A 321 24.94 13.83 -13.34
N SER A 322 25.85 13.33 -12.52
CA SER A 322 25.58 12.35 -11.47
C SER A 322 25.75 13.01 -10.10
N SER A 323 24.70 13.08 -9.30
CA SER A 323 24.70 13.70 -7.96
C SER A 323 25.45 12.89 -6.89
N SER A 324 25.68 11.61 -7.15
CA SER A 324 26.28 10.65 -6.21
C SER A 324 26.81 9.43 -6.95
N GLN A 325 27.69 8.68 -6.27
CA GLN A 325 28.26 7.42 -6.75
C GLN A 325 29.12 7.62 -8.02
N GLY A 326 29.60 6.51 -8.58
CA GLY A 326 30.43 6.50 -9.78
C GLY A 326 31.91 6.40 -9.47
N ASN A 327 32.69 5.97 -10.47
CA ASN A 327 34.08 5.58 -10.28
C ASN A 327 34.87 5.62 -11.60
N MET A 328 36.20 5.62 -11.52
CA MET A 328 37.08 5.68 -12.68
C MET A 328 38.26 4.71 -12.53
N GLN A 329 38.30 3.69 -13.40
CA GLN A 329 39.33 2.67 -13.41
C GLN A 329 40.24 2.82 -14.64
N VAL A 330 41.55 2.93 -14.43
CA VAL A 330 42.54 2.85 -15.52
C VAL A 330 42.90 1.39 -15.78
N LEU A 331 42.70 0.93 -17.02
CA LEU A 331 42.89 -0.47 -17.43
C LEU A 331 44.34 -0.75 -17.88
N PRO A 332 44.80 -2.03 -17.90
CA PRO A 332 46.18 -2.37 -18.23
C PRO A 332 46.65 -1.95 -19.64
N ASN A 333 45.73 -1.74 -20.58
CA ASN A 333 46.01 -1.22 -21.93
C ASN A 333 46.01 0.33 -22.01
N ARG A 334 45.86 1.02 -20.87
CA ARG A 334 45.69 2.48 -20.73
C ARG A 334 44.35 3.05 -21.21
N ASN A 335 43.37 2.20 -21.52
CA ASN A 335 41.98 2.65 -21.62
C ASN A 335 41.46 3.02 -20.22
N VAL A 336 40.39 3.80 -20.16
CA VAL A 336 39.73 4.21 -18.92
C VAL A 336 38.29 3.74 -18.93
N PHE A 337 37.91 2.96 -17.92
CA PHE A 337 36.54 2.51 -17.69
C PHE A 337 35.89 3.39 -16.62
N ILE A 338 34.63 3.80 -16.85
CA ILE A 338 33.91 4.73 -15.98
C ILE A 338 32.50 4.18 -15.71
N GLY A 339 32.15 4.10 -14.44
CA GLY A 339 30.77 3.93 -13.97
C GLY A 339 30.16 5.30 -13.64
N TRP A 340 28.99 5.60 -14.20
CA TRP A 340 28.37 6.93 -14.10
C TRP A 340 27.48 7.12 -12.86
N GLY A 341 27.62 6.27 -11.84
CA GLY A 341 27.00 6.47 -10.53
C GLY A 341 25.48 6.32 -10.53
N ASN A 342 24.78 7.29 -9.94
CA ASN A 342 23.32 7.28 -9.87
C ASN A 342 22.63 7.30 -11.26
N ASN A 343 23.37 7.62 -12.33
CA ASN A 343 22.97 7.29 -13.69
C ASN A 343 23.56 5.90 -14.03
N ALA A 344 22.72 4.87 -14.23
CA ALA A 344 23.16 3.49 -14.49
C ALA A 344 23.71 3.27 -15.92
N TYR A 345 24.72 4.07 -16.26
CA TYR A 345 25.50 4.06 -17.48
C TYR A 345 26.93 3.58 -17.19
N ILE A 346 27.58 3.06 -18.24
CA ILE A 346 28.99 2.70 -18.26
C ILE A 346 29.65 3.18 -19.55
N SER A 347 30.97 3.37 -19.50
CA SER A 347 31.75 3.71 -20.70
C SER A 347 33.20 3.27 -20.62
N GLU A 348 33.79 2.99 -21.77
CA GLU A 348 35.24 2.81 -21.92
C GLU A 348 35.78 3.85 -22.90
N HIS A 349 36.92 4.47 -22.57
CA HIS A 349 37.60 5.49 -23.36
C HIS A 349 39.05 5.09 -23.65
N ASP A 350 39.63 5.56 -24.76
CA ASP A 350 41.07 5.44 -25.00
C ASP A 350 41.89 6.46 -24.18
N GLN A 351 43.21 6.30 -24.18
CA GLN A 351 44.15 7.19 -23.47
C GLN A 351 44.06 8.69 -23.86
N HIS A 352 43.37 9.04 -24.94
CA HIS A 352 43.18 10.43 -25.41
C HIS A 352 41.78 10.98 -25.11
N GLY A 353 40.91 10.18 -24.46
CA GLY A 353 39.54 10.56 -24.15
C GLY A 353 38.52 10.22 -25.23
N ASN A 354 38.88 9.49 -26.30
CA ASN A 354 37.89 9.07 -27.30
C ASN A 354 37.05 7.92 -26.75
N LEU A 355 35.73 8.03 -26.88
CA LEU A 355 34.77 7.01 -26.47
C LEU A 355 34.91 5.74 -27.32
N LEU A 356 35.05 4.58 -26.66
CA LEU A 356 35.15 3.25 -27.27
C LEU A 356 33.92 2.38 -26.97
N LEU A 357 33.36 2.47 -25.77
CA LEU A 357 32.16 1.77 -25.32
C LEU A 357 31.22 2.75 -24.62
N TRP A 358 29.91 2.66 -24.88
CA TRP A 358 28.87 3.36 -24.12
C TRP A 358 27.64 2.47 -24.00
N GLY A 359 27.15 2.28 -22.77
CA GLY A 359 25.96 1.46 -22.51
C GLY A 359 25.25 1.85 -21.21
N TYR A 360 24.03 1.36 -21.05
CA TYR A 360 23.18 1.61 -19.88
C TYR A 360 22.32 0.38 -19.57
N ILE A 361 21.73 0.37 -18.37
CA ILE A 361 20.95 -0.77 -17.87
C ILE A 361 19.47 -0.41 -17.75
N ASP A 362 19.20 0.68 -17.02
CA ASP A 362 17.91 1.35 -16.94
C ASP A 362 18.22 2.86 -16.91
N LYS A 363 17.31 3.70 -17.44
CA LYS A 363 17.55 5.16 -17.52
C LYS A 363 17.01 5.91 -16.29
N ASP A 364 16.10 5.32 -15.53
CA ASP A 364 15.33 6.03 -14.49
C ASP A 364 15.13 5.24 -13.17
N LYS A 365 15.30 3.91 -13.15
CA LYS A 365 14.86 3.06 -12.02
C LYS A 365 15.96 2.33 -11.24
N ILE A 366 17.17 2.23 -11.77
CA ILE A 366 18.29 1.49 -11.18
C ILE A 366 19.48 2.44 -11.11
N MET A 367 20.26 2.37 -10.03
CA MET A 367 21.51 3.11 -9.86
C MET A 367 22.71 2.15 -9.93
N ASN A 368 23.88 2.66 -10.32
CA ASN A 368 25.09 1.85 -10.50
C ASN A 368 26.20 2.39 -9.59
N TYR A 369 26.37 1.79 -8.42
CA TYR A 369 27.21 2.32 -7.36
C TYR A 369 28.69 2.46 -7.80
N ARG A 370 29.24 1.36 -8.32
CA ARG A 370 30.55 1.27 -8.99
C ARG A 370 30.47 0.28 -10.15
N ALA A 371 31.20 0.57 -11.22
CA ALA A 371 31.39 -0.29 -12.38
C ALA A 371 32.89 -0.48 -12.67
N GLN A 372 33.32 -1.73 -12.83
CA GLN A 372 34.73 -2.06 -13.04
C GLN A 372 34.89 -3.14 -14.11
N LYS A 373 36.10 -3.30 -14.65
CA LYS A 373 36.38 -4.23 -15.75
C LYS A 373 37.68 -5.01 -15.49
N PHE A 374 37.58 -6.34 -15.48
CA PHE A 374 38.70 -7.24 -15.16
C PHE A 374 38.73 -8.48 -16.05
N LYS A 375 39.92 -9.07 -16.21
CA LYS A 375 40.02 -10.47 -16.61
C LYS A 375 39.62 -11.34 -15.43
N TRP A 376 38.66 -12.23 -15.65
CA TRP A 376 38.14 -13.11 -14.61
C TRP A 376 37.86 -14.50 -15.17
N ASP A 377 38.13 -15.53 -14.37
CA ASP A 377 37.85 -16.92 -14.70
C ASP A 377 37.00 -17.58 -13.60
N GLY A 378 35.72 -17.79 -13.91
CA GLY A 378 34.76 -18.44 -13.05
C GLY A 378 34.67 -19.94 -13.30
N ASN A 379 34.94 -20.71 -12.26
CA ASN A 379 34.76 -22.16 -12.23
C ASN A 379 33.68 -22.52 -11.19
N PRO A 380 32.39 -22.55 -11.59
CA PRO A 380 31.29 -22.81 -10.68
C PRO A 380 31.23 -24.28 -10.25
N THR A 381 30.38 -24.51 -9.25
CA THR A 381 30.52 -25.62 -8.30
C THR A 381 29.33 -26.57 -8.37
N ASP A 382 28.17 -26.03 -8.73
CA ASP A 382 27.09 -26.78 -9.34
C ASP A 382 27.46 -27.20 -10.78
N VAL A 383 26.72 -28.13 -11.35
CA VAL A 383 26.92 -28.65 -12.71
C VAL A 383 26.15 -27.82 -13.76
N PRO A 384 26.46 -27.94 -15.07
CA PRO A 384 25.66 -27.32 -16.12
C PRO A 384 24.16 -27.61 -15.97
N ALA A 385 23.36 -26.55 -15.96
CA ALA A 385 21.91 -26.64 -15.91
C ALA A 385 21.40 -26.91 -17.32
N LEU A 386 20.73 -28.06 -17.49
CA LEU A 386 20.18 -28.50 -18.77
C LEU A 386 18.67 -28.70 -18.65
N TRP A 387 17.93 -28.17 -19.61
CA TRP A 387 16.52 -28.45 -19.83
C TRP A 387 16.32 -28.94 -21.28
N THR A 388 15.62 -30.06 -21.46
CA THR A 388 15.44 -30.69 -22.77
C THR A 388 13.97 -31.01 -23.03
N TYR A 389 13.54 -30.78 -24.26
CA TYR A 389 12.14 -30.78 -24.69
C TYR A 389 12.00 -31.39 -26.08
N SER A 390 10.97 -32.21 -26.28
CA SER A 390 10.52 -32.64 -27.61
C SER A 390 9.00 -32.59 -27.65
N GLN A 391 8.40 -32.24 -28.78
CA GLN A 391 6.93 -32.23 -28.87
C GLN A 391 6.37 -33.66 -28.76
N SER A 392 7.06 -34.68 -29.26
CA SER A 392 6.58 -36.07 -29.23
C SER A 392 7.70 -37.06 -28.93
N SER A 393 7.34 -38.26 -28.49
CA SER A 393 8.26 -39.40 -28.30
C SER A 393 8.51 -40.20 -29.60
N LYS A 394 7.90 -39.79 -30.72
CA LYS A 394 8.12 -40.40 -32.05
C LYS A 394 9.57 -40.18 -32.51
N PRO A 395 10.23 -41.17 -33.17
CA PRO A 395 11.65 -41.07 -33.56
C PRO A 395 12.03 -39.85 -34.43
N PHE A 396 11.09 -39.29 -35.18
CA PHE A 396 11.27 -38.13 -36.06
C PHE A 396 10.73 -36.82 -35.47
N SER A 397 10.52 -36.76 -34.14
CA SER A 397 10.18 -35.50 -33.45
C SER A 397 11.44 -34.71 -33.11
N SER A 398 11.38 -33.38 -33.19
CA SER A 398 12.54 -32.54 -32.90
C SER A 398 12.76 -32.38 -31.39
N LEU A 399 13.99 -32.67 -30.97
CA LEU A 399 14.51 -32.49 -29.62
C LEU A 399 15.22 -31.13 -29.53
N THR A 400 14.72 -30.22 -28.69
CA THR A 400 15.39 -28.96 -28.35
C THR A 400 15.98 -29.00 -26.95
N MET A 401 17.19 -28.48 -26.79
CA MET A 401 17.99 -28.55 -25.57
C MET A 401 18.50 -27.14 -25.23
N TYR A 402 18.25 -26.69 -24.00
CA TYR A 402 18.65 -25.38 -23.47
C TYR A 402 19.62 -25.61 -22.33
N VAL A 403 20.80 -25.01 -22.40
CA VAL A 403 21.86 -25.18 -21.40
C VAL A 403 22.46 -23.85 -20.98
N SER A 404 22.65 -23.68 -19.68
CA SER A 404 23.40 -22.58 -19.06
C SER A 404 24.27 -23.12 -17.93
N TRP A 405 25.26 -22.33 -17.51
CA TRP A 405 26.07 -22.67 -16.34
C TRP A 405 26.51 -21.38 -15.64
N ASN A 406 25.74 -20.99 -14.63
CA ASN A 406 26.00 -19.75 -13.88
C ASN A 406 27.37 -19.80 -13.22
N GLY A 407 28.16 -18.76 -13.46
CA GLY A 407 29.57 -18.68 -13.06
C GLY A 407 30.57 -19.19 -14.10
N ALA A 408 30.18 -19.88 -15.17
CA ALA A 408 31.15 -20.56 -16.05
C ALA A 408 31.63 -19.69 -17.24
N THR A 409 32.84 -19.16 -17.12
CA THR A 409 33.53 -18.34 -18.15
C THR A 409 34.18 -19.16 -19.25
N ARG A 410 34.90 -20.25 -18.88
CA ARG A 410 35.72 -21.04 -19.82
C ARG A 410 34.96 -21.78 -20.92
N VAL A 411 33.64 -21.91 -20.81
CA VAL A 411 32.84 -22.73 -21.73
C VAL A 411 32.77 -22.07 -23.10
N ARG A 412 33.43 -22.65 -24.10
CA ARG A 412 33.35 -22.18 -25.49
C ARG A 412 32.37 -22.98 -26.33
N TYR A 413 32.26 -24.28 -26.06
CA TYR A 413 31.37 -25.17 -26.78
C TYR A 413 30.52 -26.03 -25.83
N TRP A 414 29.33 -26.37 -26.30
CA TRP A 414 28.43 -27.34 -25.69
C TRP A 414 28.36 -28.57 -26.58
N ARG A 415 28.73 -29.74 -26.05
CA ARG A 415 28.51 -31.04 -26.72
C ARG A 415 27.23 -31.66 -26.16
N PHE A 416 26.25 -31.87 -27.02
CA PHE A 416 24.97 -32.49 -26.65
C PHE A 416 24.97 -33.98 -26.99
N TYR A 417 24.52 -34.81 -26.06
CA TYR A 417 24.48 -36.26 -26.20
C TYR A 417 23.07 -36.80 -25.98
N GLY A 418 22.72 -37.88 -26.67
CA GLY A 418 21.43 -38.55 -26.58
C GLY A 418 21.56 -40.08 -26.50
N SER A 419 20.66 -40.73 -25.76
CA SER A 419 20.51 -42.19 -25.73
C SER A 419 19.05 -42.60 -25.61
N LEU A 420 18.74 -43.82 -26.05
CA LEU A 420 17.46 -44.48 -25.83
C LEU A 420 17.33 -45.05 -24.40
N ASN A 421 18.46 -45.40 -23.76
CA ASN A 421 18.51 -46.01 -22.43
C ASN A 421 19.30 -45.13 -21.45
N MET A 422 18.86 -45.08 -20.19
CA MET A 422 19.53 -44.28 -19.13
C MET A 422 21.00 -44.70 -18.93
N THR A 423 21.29 -45.99 -19.07
CA THR A 423 22.63 -46.59 -18.93
C THR A 423 23.52 -46.48 -20.17
N GLY A 424 23.01 -45.94 -21.29
CA GLY A 424 23.74 -45.79 -22.54
C GLY A 424 23.70 -47.03 -23.46
N PRO A 425 24.48 -47.03 -24.56
CA PRO A 425 25.47 -46.01 -24.95
C PRO A 425 24.83 -44.67 -25.37
N TYR A 426 25.54 -43.57 -25.11
CA TYR A 426 25.14 -42.22 -25.52
C TYR A 426 25.86 -41.79 -26.79
N ALA A 427 25.11 -41.37 -27.81
CA ALA A 427 25.65 -40.82 -29.05
C ALA A 427 25.84 -39.31 -28.93
N LEU A 428 26.95 -38.78 -29.47
CA LEU A 428 27.13 -37.34 -29.65
C LEU A 428 26.17 -36.86 -30.76
N LEU A 429 25.29 -35.91 -30.42
CA LEU A 429 24.32 -35.34 -31.35
C LEU A 429 24.95 -34.20 -32.16
N ASN A 430 25.61 -33.25 -31.47
CA ASN A 430 26.35 -32.16 -32.09
C ASN A 430 27.24 -31.41 -31.06
N GLN A 431 28.17 -30.60 -31.57
CA GLN A 431 28.90 -29.58 -30.83
C GLN A 431 28.46 -28.18 -31.29
N VAL A 432 28.03 -27.33 -30.35
CA VAL A 432 27.50 -25.98 -30.61
C VAL A 432 28.33 -24.95 -29.88
N THR A 433 28.56 -23.78 -30.47
CA THR A 433 29.28 -22.68 -29.78
C THR A 433 28.37 -22.02 -28.75
N LYS A 434 28.89 -21.72 -27.55
CA LYS A 434 28.15 -20.97 -26.51
C LYS A 434 27.70 -19.62 -27.07
N LYS A 435 26.43 -19.29 -26.87
CA LYS A 435 25.82 -17.98 -27.15
C LYS A 435 25.24 -17.45 -25.84
N GLY A 436 25.80 -16.36 -25.35
CA GLY A 436 25.42 -15.74 -24.07
C GLY A 436 25.35 -16.68 -22.88
N PHE A 437 24.49 -16.34 -21.92
CA PHE A 437 24.25 -17.15 -20.73
C PHE A 437 23.59 -18.51 -21.04
N GLU A 438 22.49 -18.50 -21.80
CA GLU A 438 21.74 -19.69 -22.19
C GLU A 438 21.89 -19.99 -23.68
N THR A 439 22.41 -21.16 -24.00
CA THR A 439 22.55 -21.65 -25.38
C THR A 439 21.48 -22.70 -25.68
N SER A 440 20.72 -22.49 -26.75
CA SER A 440 19.72 -23.44 -27.25
C SER A 440 20.20 -24.19 -28.50
N TYR A 441 19.86 -25.47 -28.62
CA TYR A 441 20.13 -26.30 -29.80
C TYR A 441 18.98 -27.27 -30.10
N SER A 442 18.59 -27.42 -31.37
CA SER A 442 17.55 -28.35 -31.83
C SER A 442 18.11 -29.44 -32.74
N PHE A 443 17.75 -30.69 -32.47
CA PHE A 443 18.08 -31.90 -33.23
C PHE A 443 16.80 -32.50 -33.85
N PRO A 444 16.84 -33.14 -35.04
CA PRO A 444 15.63 -33.60 -35.74
C PRO A 444 15.05 -34.94 -35.25
N HIS A 445 15.69 -35.63 -34.30
CA HIS A 445 15.23 -36.91 -33.76
C HIS A 445 15.07 -36.88 -32.24
N TYR A 446 14.13 -37.69 -31.75
CA TYR A 446 13.85 -37.82 -30.32
C TYR A 446 14.84 -38.76 -29.64
N TYR A 447 15.42 -38.31 -28.52
CA TYR A 447 16.11 -39.16 -27.55
C TYR A 447 15.51 -38.95 -26.17
N PRO A 448 15.09 -40.01 -25.45
CA PRO A 448 14.52 -39.90 -24.11
C PRO A 448 15.56 -39.48 -23.06
N TRP A 449 16.82 -39.88 -23.19
CA TRP A 449 17.88 -39.53 -22.23
C TRP A 449 18.92 -38.64 -22.88
N THR A 450 19.22 -37.51 -22.24
CA THR A 450 20.10 -36.46 -22.78
C THR A 450 21.05 -35.90 -21.72
N TYR A 451 22.20 -35.40 -22.14
CA TYR A 451 23.07 -34.55 -21.31
C TYR A 451 23.88 -33.59 -22.19
N ALA A 452 24.45 -32.57 -21.56
CA ALA A 452 25.37 -31.63 -22.18
C ALA A 452 26.71 -31.62 -21.45
N GLU A 453 27.80 -31.57 -22.22
CA GLU A 453 29.15 -31.34 -21.72
C GLU A 453 29.59 -29.92 -22.07
N ALA A 454 30.04 -29.20 -21.05
CA ALA A 454 30.72 -27.92 -21.18
C ALA A 454 32.16 -28.16 -21.61
N VAL A 455 32.59 -27.57 -22.72
CA VAL A 455 33.90 -27.78 -23.31
C VAL A 455 34.63 -26.45 -23.48
N ASP A 456 35.90 -26.42 -23.10
CA ASP A 456 36.79 -25.25 -23.24
C ASP A 456 37.30 -25.07 -24.69
N PRO A 457 38.00 -23.97 -25.01
CA PRO A 457 38.57 -23.76 -26.35
C PRO A 457 39.55 -24.87 -26.78
N GLU A 458 40.24 -25.48 -25.81
CA GLU A 458 41.21 -26.56 -26.01
C GLU A 458 40.55 -27.93 -26.26
N GLY A 459 39.21 -28.02 -26.15
CA GLY A 459 38.44 -29.23 -26.44
C GLY A 459 38.27 -30.17 -25.23
N LYS A 460 38.73 -29.77 -24.04
CA LYS A 460 38.63 -30.50 -22.78
C LYS A 460 37.26 -30.25 -22.13
N VAL A 461 36.67 -31.31 -21.57
CA VAL A 461 35.41 -31.22 -20.83
C VAL A 461 35.67 -30.62 -19.44
N LEU A 462 34.98 -29.51 -19.16
CA LEU A 462 35.04 -28.78 -17.89
C LEU A 462 34.03 -29.33 -16.87
N GLY A 463 32.85 -29.68 -17.34
CA GLY A 463 31.72 -30.13 -16.52
C GLY A 463 30.64 -30.76 -17.37
N LYS A 464 29.82 -31.60 -16.75
CA LYS A 464 28.77 -32.39 -17.41
C LYS A 464 27.46 -32.17 -16.68
N SER A 465 26.39 -31.85 -17.41
CA SER A 465 25.06 -31.74 -16.82
C SER A 465 24.66 -33.07 -16.19
N ARG A 466 23.71 -33.03 -15.25
CA ARG A 466 23.02 -34.26 -14.85
C ARG A 466 22.34 -34.88 -16.09
N LEU A 467 22.17 -36.20 -16.08
CA LEU A 467 21.32 -36.86 -17.07
C LEU A 467 19.90 -36.29 -16.94
N LYS A 468 19.33 -35.85 -18.06
CA LYS A 468 17.98 -35.30 -18.14
C LYS A 468 17.13 -36.18 -19.05
N PHE A 469 15.99 -36.59 -18.52
CA PHE A 469 14.93 -37.15 -19.34
C PHE A 469 14.30 -36.02 -20.15
N THR A 470 14.20 -36.20 -21.47
CA THR A 470 13.60 -35.22 -22.37
C THR A 470 12.12 -35.07 -22.05
N PHE A 471 11.71 -33.86 -21.65
CA PHE A 471 10.31 -33.57 -21.41
C PHE A 471 9.54 -33.69 -22.72
N THR A 472 8.53 -34.57 -22.72
CA THR A 472 7.57 -34.73 -23.82
C THR A 472 6.16 -34.49 -23.27
N PRO A 473 5.37 -33.60 -23.88
CA PRO A 473 4.00 -33.37 -23.45
C PRO A 473 3.12 -34.57 -23.79
N SER A 474 2.06 -34.80 -23.00
CA SER A 474 1.03 -35.81 -23.29
C SER A 474 0.39 -35.56 -24.66
N ALA A 475 -0.23 -36.58 -25.25
CA ALA A 475 -0.88 -36.46 -26.56
C ALA A 475 -1.93 -35.33 -26.61
N GLU A 476 -2.57 -35.03 -25.48
CA GLU A 476 -3.55 -33.94 -25.31
C GLU A 476 -2.89 -32.56 -25.29
N LEU A 477 -1.70 -32.44 -24.68
CA LEU A 477 -0.93 -31.20 -24.58
C LEU A 477 -0.12 -30.89 -25.85
N GLN A 478 0.17 -31.90 -26.67
CA GLN A 478 0.97 -31.76 -27.90
C GLN A 478 0.47 -30.69 -28.87
N GLN A 479 -0.84 -30.50 -28.97
CA GLN A 479 -1.46 -29.49 -29.84
C GLN A 479 -1.26 -28.03 -29.37
N TYR A 480 -0.83 -27.82 -28.12
CA TYR A 480 -0.64 -26.49 -27.52
C TYR A 480 0.84 -26.13 -27.28
N CYS A 481 1.76 -27.06 -27.50
CA CYS A 481 3.20 -26.84 -27.43
C CYS A 481 3.79 -26.69 -28.84
N THR A 482 4.84 -25.87 -29.00
CA THR A 482 5.57 -25.74 -30.27
C THR A 482 6.65 -26.84 -30.41
N ASN A 483 7.40 -26.85 -31.51
CA ASN A 483 8.50 -27.81 -31.72
C ASN A 483 9.74 -27.54 -30.83
N ASN A 484 9.86 -26.34 -30.24
CA ASN A 484 11.04 -25.91 -29.48
C ASN A 484 10.76 -25.52 -28.03
N MET A 485 9.50 -25.38 -27.62
CA MET A 485 9.08 -25.16 -26.24
C MET A 485 7.63 -25.61 -26.02
N CYS A 486 7.27 -25.93 -24.78
CA CYS A 486 5.90 -25.77 -24.33
C CYS A 486 5.83 -24.54 -23.43
N GLU A 487 4.79 -23.71 -23.57
CA GLU A 487 4.58 -22.59 -22.66
C GLU A 487 4.21 -23.08 -21.26
N ASN A 488 4.54 -22.28 -20.24
CA ASN A 488 4.13 -22.57 -18.87
C ASN A 488 2.61 -22.55 -18.80
N ALA A 489 2.00 -23.57 -18.18
CA ALA A 489 0.55 -23.64 -18.03
C ALA A 489 0.03 -22.43 -17.25
N GLN A 490 -0.87 -21.66 -17.85
CA GLN A 490 -1.44 -20.44 -17.23
C GLN A 490 -2.54 -20.75 -16.19
N ALA A 491 -3.00 -22.01 -16.14
CA ALA A 491 -3.96 -22.57 -15.20
C ALA A 491 -3.83 -24.11 -15.23
N TYR A 492 -4.53 -24.81 -14.33
CA TYR A 492 -4.60 -26.28 -14.33
C TYR A 492 -5.63 -26.81 -15.37
N GLY A 493 -5.38 -27.99 -15.93
CA GLY A 493 -6.32 -28.75 -16.78
C GLY A 493 -6.25 -28.49 -18.29
N LEU A 494 -7.20 -29.06 -19.05
CA LEU A 494 -7.13 -29.11 -20.51
C LEU A 494 -7.46 -27.74 -21.15
N PRO A 495 -6.67 -27.23 -22.11
CA PRO A 495 -6.91 -25.90 -22.70
C PRO A 495 -8.20 -25.84 -23.53
N GLY A 496 -9.25 -25.31 -22.89
CA GLY A 496 -10.62 -25.25 -23.41
C GLY A 496 -11.66 -25.45 -22.31
N GLU A 497 -11.29 -26.10 -21.20
CA GLU A 497 -12.17 -26.26 -20.04
C GLU A 497 -12.30 -24.97 -19.23
N MET A 498 -13.53 -24.46 -19.09
CA MET A 498 -13.81 -23.40 -18.13
C MET A 498 -13.83 -23.96 -16.70
N GLY A 499 -12.87 -23.52 -15.88
CA GLY A 499 -12.83 -23.85 -14.45
C GLY A 499 -12.14 -25.18 -14.14
N ALA A 500 -11.24 -25.65 -14.99
CA ALA A 500 -10.46 -26.83 -14.70
C ALA A 500 -9.60 -26.67 -13.42
N LEU A 501 -9.67 -27.69 -12.58
CA LEU A 501 -9.01 -27.78 -11.28
C LEU A 501 -7.79 -28.70 -11.41
N ALA A 502 -6.83 -28.58 -10.49
CA ALA A 502 -5.76 -29.57 -10.39
C ALA A 502 -6.37 -30.95 -10.12
N PHE A 503 -6.06 -31.94 -10.96
CA PHE A 503 -6.40 -33.33 -10.68
C PHE A 503 -5.53 -33.81 -9.51
N VAL A 504 -6.14 -33.84 -8.32
CA VAL A 504 -5.54 -34.44 -7.12
C VAL A 504 -6.02 -35.90 -7.08
N PRO A 505 -5.17 -36.90 -7.36
CA PRO A 505 -5.58 -38.30 -7.20
C PRO A 505 -5.96 -38.58 -5.74
N PRO A 506 -6.85 -39.55 -5.48
CA PRO A 506 -7.22 -39.92 -4.11
C PRO A 506 -5.98 -40.28 -3.28
N ALA A 507 -5.98 -39.89 -2.00
CA ALA A 507 -4.89 -40.18 -1.09
C ALA A 507 -4.65 -41.71 -1.01
N GLY A 508 -3.53 -42.17 -1.57
CA GLY A 508 -3.19 -43.58 -1.72
C GLY A 508 -2.41 -43.91 -3.01
N LEU A 509 -2.51 -43.10 -4.06
CA LEU A 509 -1.76 -43.30 -5.32
C LEU A 509 -0.48 -42.45 -5.37
N ASN A 510 0.61 -43.00 -4.83
CA ASN A 510 1.96 -42.46 -5.03
C ASN A 510 2.52 -42.88 -6.39
N THR A 511 2.70 -41.92 -7.32
CA THR A 511 3.24 -42.19 -8.66
C THR A 511 4.78 -42.19 -8.70
N VAL A 512 5.42 -43.07 -7.93
CA VAL A 512 6.68 -43.77 -8.29
C VAL A 512 6.64 -45.12 -7.55
N PRO A 513 6.87 -46.28 -8.20
CA PRO A 513 6.70 -47.57 -7.55
C PRO A 513 7.76 -47.83 -6.48
N TRP A 514 7.31 -48.22 -5.29
CA TRP A 514 8.15 -48.87 -4.28
C TRP A 514 8.19 -50.37 -4.58
N VAL A 515 9.38 -50.91 -4.82
CA VAL A 515 9.61 -52.36 -4.91
C VAL A 515 10.00 -52.83 -3.53
N ASP A 516 9.21 -53.76 -2.96
CA ASP A 516 9.52 -54.40 -1.69
C ASP A 516 10.78 -55.29 -1.85
N PRO A 517 11.89 -55.03 -1.14
CA PRO A 517 13.07 -55.89 -1.20
C PRO A 517 12.83 -57.31 -0.67
N GLU A 518 11.81 -57.51 0.19
CA GLU A 518 11.52 -58.81 0.80
C GLU A 518 10.47 -59.63 0.01
N HIS A 519 9.69 -58.99 -0.88
CA HIS A 519 8.62 -59.64 -1.66
C HIS A 519 8.59 -59.22 -3.15
N PRO A 520 9.65 -59.51 -3.93
CA PRO A 520 9.71 -59.16 -5.36
C PRO A 520 8.69 -59.90 -6.23
N GLU A 521 8.05 -60.95 -5.72
CA GLU A 521 7.06 -61.77 -6.43
C GLU A 521 5.69 -61.08 -6.60
N ALA A 522 5.45 -59.95 -5.91
CA ALA A 522 4.14 -59.28 -5.80
C ALA A 522 3.74 -58.49 -7.07
N HIS A 523 3.86 -59.12 -8.24
CA HIS A 523 3.29 -58.64 -9.50
C HIS A 523 1.79 -58.92 -9.54
N TYR A 524 0.97 -57.86 -9.37
CA TYR A 524 -0.42 -57.95 -9.82
C TYR A 524 -0.49 -57.78 -11.34
N ASP A 525 -0.60 -58.94 -11.99
CA ASP A 525 -0.95 -59.10 -13.39
C ASP A 525 -2.32 -58.45 -13.66
N TRP A 526 -2.37 -57.50 -14.60
CA TRP A 526 -3.63 -56.88 -15.03
C TRP A 526 -4.28 -57.81 -16.05
N GLY A 527 -4.94 -58.85 -15.52
CA GLY A 527 -5.51 -59.96 -16.26
C GLY A 527 -6.47 -59.58 -17.40
N GLU A 528 -6.64 -60.54 -18.30
CA GLU A 528 -7.14 -60.36 -19.66
C GLU A 528 -8.50 -59.68 -19.81
N SER A 529 -8.65 -58.98 -20.93
CA SER A 529 -9.91 -58.49 -21.46
C SER A 529 -10.89 -59.63 -21.77
N THR A 530 -12.10 -59.55 -21.24
CA THR A 530 -13.27 -60.30 -21.77
C THR A 530 -14.32 -59.33 -22.30
N GLU A 531 -14.71 -59.55 -23.56
CA GLU A 531 -15.81 -58.86 -24.23
C GLU A 531 -17.19 -59.43 -23.79
N PRO A 532 -18.32 -58.79 -24.14
CA PRO A 532 -19.50 -58.80 -23.29
C PRO A 532 -20.45 -59.99 -23.52
N GLU A 533 -21.05 -60.49 -22.43
CA GLU A 533 -22.31 -61.24 -22.52
C GLU A 533 -23.52 -60.34 -22.27
N SER A 534 -24.51 -60.46 -23.15
CA SER A 534 -25.71 -59.65 -23.19
C SER A 534 -26.82 -60.19 -22.28
N SER A 535 -27.47 -59.33 -21.49
CA SER A 535 -28.78 -59.61 -20.89
C SER A 535 -29.76 -58.41 -21.01
N SER A 536 -30.88 -58.70 -21.66
CA SER A 536 -32.16 -57.98 -21.81
C SER A 536 -32.32 -56.52 -21.36
N LEU A 537 -32.72 -55.69 -22.34
CA LEU A 537 -33.25 -54.31 -22.27
C LEU A 537 -34.54 -54.13 -21.43
N ASP A 538 -34.98 -55.15 -20.68
CA ASP A 538 -36.27 -55.14 -19.97
C ASP A 538 -36.11 -54.99 -18.44
N GLU A 539 -35.01 -55.43 -17.83
CA GLU A 539 -34.74 -55.14 -16.41
C GLU A 539 -34.59 -53.63 -16.18
N ALA A 540 -33.86 -52.93 -17.05
CA ALA A 540 -33.70 -51.48 -16.97
C ALA A 540 -35.03 -50.69 -17.13
N LYS A 541 -36.06 -51.27 -17.76
CA LYS A 541 -37.39 -50.63 -17.91
C LYS A 541 -38.26 -50.78 -16.66
N GLU A 542 -38.15 -51.89 -15.94
CA GLU A 542 -38.84 -52.08 -14.65
C GLU A 542 -38.29 -51.12 -13.58
N THR A 543 -36.96 -50.97 -13.48
CA THR A 543 -36.35 -50.04 -12.50
C THR A 543 -36.69 -48.57 -12.80
N LEU A 544 -36.75 -48.19 -14.08
CA LEU A 544 -37.18 -46.83 -14.49
C LEU A 544 -38.68 -46.57 -14.26
N LYS A 545 -39.54 -47.61 -14.33
CA LYS A 545 -40.96 -47.50 -13.95
C LYS A 545 -41.16 -47.30 -12.45
N ALA A 546 -40.39 -48.00 -11.62
CA ALA A 546 -40.48 -47.88 -10.16
C ALA A 546 -40.04 -46.48 -9.67
N ALA A 547 -39.02 -45.88 -10.29
CA ALA A 547 -38.50 -44.57 -9.89
C ALA A 547 -39.36 -43.37 -10.32
N TYR A 548 -40.23 -43.52 -11.34
CA TYR A 548 -41.09 -42.45 -11.87
C TYR A 548 -42.60 -42.68 -11.63
N GLY A 549 -42.97 -43.67 -10.80
CA GLY A 549 -44.36 -44.10 -10.61
C GLY A 549 -45.25 -43.21 -9.71
N GLU A 550 -44.68 -42.51 -8.72
CA GLU A 550 -45.46 -41.79 -7.69
C GLU A 550 -45.56 -40.26 -7.89
N LEU A 551 -45.76 -39.79 -9.12
CA LEU A 551 -46.09 -38.38 -9.36
C LEU A 551 -47.17 -38.13 -10.44
N SER A 552 -48.24 -38.93 -10.44
CA SER A 552 -49.33 -38.78 -11.43
C SER A 552 -50.77 -38.95 -10.91
N LEU A 553 -51.00 -39.12 -9.60
CA LEU A 553 -52.36 -39.21 -9.02
C LEU A 553 -52.53 -38.43 -7.70
N LEU A 554 -52.54 -37.11 -7.79
CA LEU A 554 -53.30 -36.25 -6.86
C LEU A 554 -53.60 -34.85 -7.46
N HIS A 555 -53.96 -34.82 -8.75
CA HIS A 555 -54.61 -33.65 -9.35
C HIS A 555 -56.10 -33.63 -8.96
N ASN A 556 -56.41 -33.24 -7.72
CA ASN A 556 -57.59 -32.46 -7.33
C ASN A 556 -57.64 -32.22 -5.80
N SER A 557 -58.20 -31.07 -5.41
CA SER A 557 -58.42 -30.64 -4.02
C SER A 557 -57.18 -30.34 -3.15
N LYS A 558 -56.53 -29.19 -3.38
CA LYS A 558 -55.98 -28.28 -2.32
C LYS A 558 -55.50 -26.91 -2.82
N LEU A 559 -56.17 -26.35 -3.83
CA LEU A 559 -55.83 -25.04 -4.41
C LEU A 559 -56.26 -23.81 -3.58
N ASN A 560 -56.85 -24.01 -2.38
CA ASN A 560 -57.42 -22.93 -1.55
C ASN A 560 -56.59 -22.58 -0.29
N THR A 561 -55.46 -23.24 -0.05
CA THR A 561 -54.68 -23.03 1.20
C THR A 561 -53.42 -22.19 1.01
N LEU A 562 -52.79 -22.23 -0.18
CA LEU A 562 -51.58 -21.42 -0.45
C LEU A 562 -51.92 -19.96 -0.79
N THR A 563 -53.06 -19.74 -1.45
CA THR A 563 -53.62 -18.42 -1.78
C THR A 563 -54.09 -17.64 -0.56
N LEU A 564 -54.27 -18.30 0.60
CA LEU A 564 -54.72 -17.67 1.84
C LEU A 564 -53.58 -17.07 2.67
N ILE A 565 -52.33 -17.47 2.41
CA ILE A 565 -51.14 -17.01 3.17
C ILE A 565 -50.54 -15.76 2.50
N THR A 566 -50.64 -15.63 1.17
CA THR A 566 -50.20 -14.43 0.44
C THR A 566 -51.14 -13.22 0.60
N MET A 567 -52.40 -13.43 1.00
CA MET A 567 -53.38 -12.35 1.21
C MET A 567 -53.42 -11.77 2.64
N LYS A 568 -52.51 -12.17 3.54
CA LYS A 568 -52.55 -11.78 4.96
C LYS A 568 -51.25 -11.24 5.56
N CYS A 569 -50.32 -10.79 4.70
CA CYS A 569 -49.02 -10.26 5.12
C CYS A 569 -48.83 -8.76 4.78
N SER A 570 -49.92 -7.98 4.77
CA SER A 570 -49.87 -6.52 4.58
C SER A 570 -49.28 -5.80 5.81
N ASP A 571 -49.54 -6.31 7.01
CA ASP A 571 -49.21 -5.62 8.27
C ASP A 571 -47.76 -5.83 8.77
N HIS A 572 -46.98 -6.71 8.13
CA HIS A 572 -45.69 -7.20 8.65
C HIS A 572 -44.54 -7.15 7.63
N ALA A 573 -44.55 -6.16 6.72
CA ALA A 573 -43.51 -5.97 5.70
C ALA A 573 -42.07 -5.84 6.25
N TRP A 574 -41.90 -5.44 7.52
CA TRP A 574 -40.60 -5.36 8.22
C TRP A 574 -39.94 -6.72 8.49
N VAL A 575 -40.69 -7.83 8.40
CA VAL A 575 -40.19 -9.20 8.62
C VAL A 575 -39.39 -9.71 7.42
N VAL A 576 -39.68 -9.26 6.20
CA VAL A 576 -38.99 -9.72 4.98
C VAL A 576 -37.51 -9.27 4.95
N PRO A 577 -37.15 -8.01 5.25
CA PRO A 577 -35.75 -7.61 5.42
C PRO A 577 -35.04 -8.39 6.54
N LEU A 578 -35.70 -8.66 7.68
CA LEU A 578 -35.11 -9.43 8.77
C LEU A 578 -34.87 -10.90 8.39
N LEU A 579 -35.78 -11.52 7.65
CA LEU A 579 -35.58 -12.86 7.09
C LEU A 579 -34.49 -12.87 6.01
N ALA A 580 -34.42 -11.87 5.14
CA ALA A 580 -33.37 -11.77 4.12
C ALA A 580 -31.98 -11.58 4.77
N VAL A 581 -31.85 -10.67 5.73
CA VAL A 581 -30.62 -10.48 6.53
C VAL A 581 -30.31 -11.75 7.32
N GLY A 582 -31.32 -12.40 7.91
CA GLY A 582 -31.17 -13.66 8.63
C GLY A 582 -30.66 -14.80 7.74
N ILE A 583 -31.22 -14.97 6.54
CA ILE A 583 -30.82 -16.00 5.57
C ILE A 583 -29.42 -15.71 5.00
N VAL A 584 -29.09 -14.46 4.71
CA VAL A 584 -27.74 -14.07 4.22
C VAL A 584 -26.70 -14.21 5.34
N ALA A 585 -27.01 -13.81 6.57
CA ALA A 585 -26.13 -13.99 7.72
C ALA A 585 -25.97 -15.48 8.09
N LEU A 586 -27.04 -16.28 8.02
CA LEU A 586 -26.98 -17.73 8.23
C LEU A 586 -26.22 -18.42 7.10
N GLY A 587 -26.38 -17.97 5.84
CA GLY A 587 -25.64 -18.45 4.68
C GLY A 587 -24.15 -18.16 4.81
N LEU A 588 -23.76 -16.92 5.09
CA LEU A 588 -22.38 -16.53 5.38
C LEU A 588 -21.83 -17.27 6.60
N TYR A 589 -22.60 -17.40 7.68
CA TYR A 589 -22.20 -18.17 8.85
C TYR A 589 -22.00 -19.66 8.54
N VAL A 590 -22.86 -20.26 7.70
CA VAL A 590 -22.72 -21.67 7.27
C VAL A 590 -21.53 -21.85 6.34
N VAL A 591 -21.28 -20.92 5.41
CA VAL A 591 -20.08 -20.93 4.53
C VAL A 591 -18.81 -20.79 5.38
N LEU A 592 -18.73 -19.77 6.24
CA LEU A 592 -17.61 -19.54 7.14
C LEU A 592 -17.42 -20.71 8.14
N ARG A 593 -18.50 -21.33 8.64
CA ARG A 593 -18.43 -22.48 9.56
C ARG A 593 -18.09 -23.79 8.86
N ARG A 594 -18.50 -24.00 7.60
CA ARG A 594 -18.00 -25.11 6.77
C ARG A 594 -16.51 -24.93 6.53
N TRP A 595 -16.10 -23.77 6.03
CA TRP A 595 -14.71 -23.46 5.70
C TRP A 595 -13.78 -23.53 6.93
N ARG A 596 -14.24 -23.03 8.09
CA ARG A 596 -13.53 -23.17 9.37
C ARG A 596 -13.50 -24.61 9.91
N ARG A 597 -14.48 -25.46 9.57
CA ARG A 597 -14.44 -26.90 9.86
C ARG A 597 -13.47 -27.65 8.96
N THR A 598 -13.32 -27.28 7.68
CA THR A 598 -12.37 -27.93 6.77
C THR A 598 -10.91 -27.75 7.21
N ARG A 599 -10.57 -26.71 7.98
CA ARG A 599 -9.24 -26.54 8.60
C ARG A 599 -9.03 -27.30 9.92
N HIS A 600 -10.07 -27.83 10.57
CA HIS A 600 -9.95 -28.52 11.87
C HIS A 600 -9.71 -30.05 11.76
N HIS A 601 -9.23 -30.54 10.62
CA HIS A 601 -8.77 -31.92 10.43
C HIS A 601 -7.28 -32.04 10.05
N VAL A 602 -6.50 -31.01 10.38
CA VAL A 602 -5.03 -31.11 10.49
C VAL A 602 -4.63 -30.75 11.92
N HIS A 603 -3.69 -31.50 12.49
CA HIS A 603 -3.50 -31.68 13.92
C HIS A 603 -2.94 -30.45 14.68
N PRO A 604 -3.23 -30.31 15.99
CA PRO A 604 -2.45 -29.47 16.89
C PRO A 604 -1.11 -30.13 17.21
N MET A 605 0.01 -29.42 17.01
CA MET A 605 1.29 -29.79 17.58
C MET A 605 1.39 -29.23 19.00
N ARG A 606 1.84 -30.10 19.91
CA ARG A 606 1.86 -29.93 21.36
C ARG A 606 3.32 -29.92 21.77
N GLU A 607 3.80 -28.84 22.38
CA GLU A 607 5.16 -28.77 22.90
C GLU A 607 5.41 -29.94 23.86
N ARG A 608 6.45 -30.72 23.59
CA ARG A 608 7.02 -31.71 24.51
C ARG A 608 8.34 -31.16 25.01
N ALA A 609 8.28 -30.44 26.13
CA ALA A 609 9.46 -30.30 26.99
C ALA A 609 9.81 -31.68 27.56
N SER A 610 11.09 -32.06 27.53
CA SER A 610 11.58 -33.27 28.17
C SER A 610 11.73 -33.06 29.67
N SER A 611 11.06 -33.89 30.47
CA SER A 611 11.29 -34.01 31.91
C SER A 611 11.09 -35.46 32.34
N GLU A 612 12.11 -36.03 32.96
CA GLU A 612 12.07 -37.28 33.73
C GLU A 612 12.91 -37.10 35.02
N PRO A 613 12.70 -37.92 36.06
CA PRO A 613 12.28 -37.35 37.35
C PRO A 613 13.18 -37.72 38.54
N LEU A 614 12.83 -37.21 39.73
CA LEU A 614 13.16 -37.62 41.12
C LEU A 614 12.78 -36.41 42.02
N ASP A 615 12.37 -36.50 43.29
CA ASP A 615 11.53 -37.44 44.05
C ASP A 615 11.04 -36.70 45.33
N ASP A 616 10.09 -37.25 46.09
CA ASP A 616 9.56 -36.76 47.39
C ASP A 616 8.88 -35.36 47.43
N GLY A 617 7.91 -35.07 48.29
CA GLY A 617 7.21 -35.92 49.25
C GLY A 617 6.10 -35.16 50.02
N ALA A 618 4.92 -35.79 50.14
CA ALA A 618 3.81 -35.61 51.07
C ALA A 618 3.48 -34.28 51.83
N ASP A 619 2.16 -34.01 51.83
CA ASP A 619 1.29 -33.70 52.97
C ASP A 619 0.83 -32.26 53.38
N GLN A 620 -0.51 -32.17 53.38
CA GLN A 620 -1.44 -31.42 54.26
C GLN A 620 -0.90 -30.47 55.35
N ARG A 621 -1.45 -29.24 55.44
CA ARG A 621 -2.52 -28.86 56.42
C ARG A 621 -3.00 -27.40 56.34
N ARG A 622 -4.09 -27.13 57.09
CA ARG A 622 -4.78 -25.83 57.23
C ARG A 622 -4.22 -24.95 58.35
N ARG A 623 -4.48 -23.64 58.20
CA ARG A 623 -4.88 -22.64 59.23
C ARG A 623 -3.84 -22.01 60.20
N ARG A 624 -3.76 -20.67 60.06
CA ARG A 624 -3.90 -19.58 61.08
C ARG A 624 -2.80 -19.35 62.14
N GLU A 625 -2.46 -18.05 62.25
CA GLU A 625 -2.05 -17.29 63.48
C GLU A 625 -0.75 -17.76 64.18
N SER A 626 0.13 -16.92 64.74
CA SER A 626 0.32 -15.45 64.78
C SER A 626 1.69 -15.17 65.47
N ASN A 627 2.05 -13.89 65.69
CA ASN A 627 3.08 -13.40 66.64
C ASN A 627 4.57 -13.48 66.19
N ILE A 628 5.30 -12.35 66.04
CA ILE A 628 5.96 -11.46 67.06
C ILE A 628 7.40 -11.98 67.36
N SER A 629 8.48 -11.18 67.46
CA SER A 629 8.69 -9.70 67.39
C SER A 629 10.20 -9.35 67.56
N LEU A 630 10.53 -8.05 67.72
CA LEU A 630 11.77 -7.46 68.29
C LEU A 630 12.99 -7.45 67.34
N ASP A 631 13.87 -6.44 67.26
CA ASP A 631 14.04 -5.10 67.90
C ASP A 631 14.96 -4.25 66.98
N ASP A 632 15.31 -2.98 67.25
CA ASP A 632 14.57 -1.74 67.61
C ASP A 632 15.62 -0.58 67.52
N VAL A 633 15.26 0.65 67.14
CA VAL A 633 15.30 1.91 67.94
C VAL A 633 15.53 3.03 66.89
N SER A 634 15.03 4.27 66.94
CA SER A 634 13.88 4.98 67.54
C SER A 634 14.00 6.44 67.07
N GLU A 635 12.91 7.22 67.13
CA GLU A 635 12.91 8.66 66.85
C GLU A 635 13.53 9.50 68.00
N GLY A 636 13.70 10.81 67.77
CA GLY A 636 13.86 11.80 68.83
C GLY A 636 13.18 13.13 68.44
N SER A 637 12.26 13.62 69.28
CA SER A 637 11.49 14.86 69.06
C SER A 637 11.48 15.75 70.30
N SER A 638 10.79 16.91 70.24
CA SER A 638 10.68 17.99 71.26
C SER A 638 11.92 18.92 71.37
N ASP A 639 11.81 20.19 71.77
CA ASP A 639 10.77 20.84 72.59
C ASP A 639 10.72 22.40 72.41
N ARG A 640 9.69 23.06 72.98
CA ARG A 640 9.63 24.47 73.49
C ARG A 640 9.29 25.74 72.63
N ASP A 641 8.04 26.20 72.84
CA ASP A 641 7.65 27.38 73.68
C ASP A 641 7.17 28.75 73.11
N THR A 642 6.13 29.26 73.78
CA THR A 642 5.59 30.64 73.88
C THR A 642 4.99 31.42 72.68
N GLY A 643 3.95 32.21 72.98
CA GLY A 643 3.82 33.57 72.40
C GLY A 643 2.51 33.96 71.68
N ASN A 644 1.37 34.05 72.37
CA ASN A 644 0.13 34.57 71.79
C ASN A 644 0.03 36.11 71.88
N LYS A 645 -0.10 36.84 70.74
CA LYS A 645 -0.69 38.21 70.69
C LYS A 645 -1.03 38.72 69.27
N MET A 646 -2.30 39.11 69.12
CA MET A 646 -2.92 40.20 68.32
C MET A 646 -2.00 41.24 67.60
N ALA A 647 -2.38 41.90 66.48
CA ALA A 647 -3.63 41.92 65.69
C ALA A 647 -3.53 42.78 64.40
N LEU A 648 -4.52 42.64 63.49
CA LEU A 648 -5.01 43.63 62.48
C LEU A 648 -4.01 44.01 61.33
N ARG A 649 -4.43 44.36 60.09
CA ARG A 649 -5.73 44.86 59.59
C ARG A 649 -5.96 44.64 58.06
N ASN A 650 -7.14 44.15 57.72
CA ASN A 650 -7.99 44.33 56.51
C ASN A 650 -7.52 45.09 55.22
N THR A 651 -7.95 44.51 54.07
CA THR A 651 -8.60 45.13 52.86
C THR A 651 -7.81 46.10 51.95
N SER A 652 -8.12 46.30 50.66
CA SER A 652 -8.81 45.53 49.57
C SER A 652 -8.81 46.38 48.27
N PHE A 653 -9.19 45.79 47.12
CA PHE A 653 -9.71 46.44 45.89
C PHE A 653 -8.76 47.07 44.83
N GLU A 654 -9.08 46.77 43.55
CA GLU A 654 -8.92 47.48 42.24
C GLU A 654 -7.63 48.26 41.86
N GLN A 655 -6.93 47.91 40.75
CA GLN A 655 -6.99 48.52 39.39
C GLN A 655 -6.84 50.06 39.28
N PRO A 656 -6.33 50.63 38.14
CA PRO A 656 -5.24 50.18 37.25
C PRO A 656 -4.32 51.36 36.79
N GLY A 657 -3.29 51.09 35.95
CA GLY A 657 -2.88 52.08 34.92
C GLY A 657 -1.40 52.49 34.77
N HIS A 658 -0.89 52.28 33.55
CA HIS A 658 0.08 53.09 32.79
C HIS A 658 1.57 53.32 33.20
N ALA A 659 2.41 52.82 32.29
CA ALA A 659 3.41 53.55 31.49
C ALA A 659 4.91 53.58 31.91
N ARG A 660 5.75 53.30 30.87
CA ARG A 660 7.08 53.88 30.53
C ARG A 660 7.89 54.54 31.68
N ASN A 661 9.19 54.25 31.87
CA ASN A 661 10.23 54.23 30.83
C ASN A 661 11.63 53.81 31.38
N ARG A 662 12.46 53.21 30.51
CA ARG A 662 13.95 53.33 30.38
C ARG A 662 14.96 52.95 31.49
N SER A 663 16.16 52.60 30.99
CA SER A 663 17.52 52.54 31.60
C SER A 663 17.75 51.46 32.68
N GLN A 664 18.57 50.42 32.43
CA GLN A 664 20.04 50.40 32.39
C GLN A 664 20.71 50.68 33.76
N SER A 665 21.29 49.65 34.40
CA SER A 665 22.75 49.40 34.35
C SER A 665 23.24 48.29 35.30
N GLN A 666 24.06 47.37 34.75
CA GLN A 666 25.27 46.75 35.34
C GLN A 666 25.26 45.97 36.68
N ASN A 667 25.68 44.70 36.53
CA ASN A 667 26.74 43.98 37.28
C ASN A 667 26.74 43.93 38.82
N LEU A 668 26.56 42.73 39.37
CA LEU A 668 27.63 42.03 40.13
C LEU A 668 27.38 40.52 40.18
N ALA A 669 28.44 39.72 40.37
CA ALA A 669 28.38 38.26 40.44
C ALA A 669 28.51 37.73 41.89
N SER A 670 27.81 36.64 42.24
CA SER A 670 28.38 35.50 43.00
C SER A 670 27.35 34.41 43.39
N PHE A 671 27.75 33.16 43.13
CA PHE A 671 27.48 31.91 43.89
C PHE A 671 26.06 31.43 44.29
N ARG A 672 25.68 30.32 43.63
CA ARG A 672 25.04 29.08 44.14
C ARG A 672 23.82 29.17 45.08
N GLN A 673 22.66 28.84 44.51
CA GLN A 673 21.85 27.68 44.93
C GLN A 673 21.04 27.14 43.72
N PRO A 674 20.62 25.87 43.70
CA PRO A 674 20.02 25.26 42.51
C PRO A 674 18.57 25.72 42.33
N GLN A 675 18.30 26.53 41.31
CA GLN A 675 16.93 26.75 40.85
C GLN A 675 16.60 25.78 39.71
N HIS A 676 15.45 25.13 39.83
CA HIS A 676 14.87 24.29 38.78
C HIS A 676 14.90 25.03 37.44
N PHE A 677 15.55 24.45 36.44
CA PHE A 677 15.30 24.83 35.06
C PHE A 677 13.88 24.38 34.70
N SER A 678 12.94 25.32 34.78
CA SER A 678 11.74 25.26 33.96
C SER A 678 12.18 25.32 32.51
N SER A 679 12.23 24.16 31.85
CA SER A 679 12.47 24.08 30.41
C SER A 679 11.34 24.79 29.68
N ASP A 680 11.64 25.91 29.01
CA ASP A 680 10.71 26.49 28.05
C ASP A 680 10.39 25.43 26.98
N PRO A 681 9.10 25.15 26.70
CA PRO A 681 8.72 24.11 25.77
C PRO A 681 9.15 24.48 24.34
N PRO A 682 9.55 23.50 23.50
CA PRO A 682 10.05 23.75 22.16
C PRO A 682 9.03 24.49 21.28
N PRO A 683 9.51 25.28 20.29
CA PRO A 683 8.63 26.07 19.43
C PRO A 683 7.67 25.17 18.67
N ARG A 684 6.38 25.50 18.74
CA ARG A 684 5.31 24.65 18.18
C ARG A 684 5.49 24.47 16.66
N PRO A 685 5.39 23.23 16.13
CA PRO A 685 5.53 22.98 14.70
C PRO A 685 4.47 23.75 13.89
N GLY A 686 4.85 24.17 12.68
CA GLY A 686 4.00 24.95 11.79
C GLY A 686 2.69 24.24 11.44
N PRO A 687 1.64 25.00 11.05
CA PRO A 687 0.33 24.42 10.76
C PRO A 687 0.41 23.45 9.57
N VAL A 688 0.23 22.16 9.87
CA VAL A 688 0.07 21.07 8.89
C VAL A 688 -0.81 21.52 7.73
N THR A 689 -0.39 21.27 6.47
CA THR A 689 -1.14 21.63 5.25
C THR A 689 -1.60 20.39 4.48
N TRP A 690 -2.40 20.57 3.41
CA TRP A 690 -2.75 19.47 2.51
C TRP A 690 -1.52 18.97 1.71
N MET A 691 -0.52 19.83 1.47
CA MET A 691 0.69 19.45 0.75
C MET A 691 1.71 18.70 1.62
N THR A 692 1.60 18.75 2.95
CA THR A 692 2.45 17.98 3.87
C THR A 692 1.90 16.59 4.21
N LEU A 693 0.75 16.18 3.66
CA LEU A 693 0.21 14.83 3.92
C LEU A 693 1.10 13.73 3.28
N PRO A 694 1.44 12.65 4.02
CA PRO A 694 2.14 11.50 3.47
C PRO A 694 1.24 10.67 2.54
N ARG A 695 1.85 9.80 1.72
CA ARG A 695 1.16 8.80 0.86
C ARG A 695 -0.06 9.33 0.08
N LYS A 696 0.06 10.55 -0.48
CA LYS A 696 -1.04 11.30 -1.17
C LYS A 696 -1.80 10.48 -2.23
N LYS A 697 -1.10 9.63 -3.00
CA LYS A 697 -1.70 8.76 -4.03
C LYS A 697 -2.69 7.76 -3.42
N GLN A 698 -2.29 7.06 -2.35
CA GLN A 698 -3.14 6.12 -1.60
C GLN A 698 -4.37 6.83 -1.02
N LEU A 699 -4.19 7.99 -0.39
CA LEU A 699 -5.28 8.80 0.18
C LEU A 699 -6.27 9.30 -0.90
N ALA A 700 -5.80 9.66 -2.10
CA ALA A 700 -6.66 10.07 -3.21
C ALA A 700 -7.53 8.92 -3.74
N LEU A 701 -6.98 7.71 -3.87
CA LEU A 701 -7.73 6.52 -4.27
C LEU A 701 -8.82 6.15 -3.25
N LEU A 702 -8.50 6.22 -1.96
CA LEU A 702 -9.49 6.02 -0.87
C LEU A 702 -10.60 7.07 -0.90
N GLY A 703 -10.27 8.33 -1.23
CA GLY A 703 -11.24 9.39 -1.47
C GLY A 703 -12.16 9.13 -2.66
N LEU A 704 -11.60 8.68 -3.79
CA LEU A 704 -12.36 8.34 -5.01
C LEU A 704 -13.37 7.21 -4.75
N CYS A 705 -12.96 6.18 -4.02
CA CYS A 705 -13.86 5.09 -3.59
C CYS A 705 -15.01 5.62 -2.74
N ARG A 706 -14.73 6.56 -1.83
CA ARG A 706 -15.75 7.15 -0.96
C ARG A 706 -16.77 7.97 -1.75
N VAL A 707 -16.35 8.69 -2.80
CA VAL A 707 -17.26 9.42 -3.70
C VAL A 707 -18.22 8.46 -4.38
N PHE A 708 -17.72 7.42 -5.06
CA PHE A 708 -18.59 6.53 -5.85
C PHE A 708 -19.48 5.63 -4.99
N ASP A 709 -19.02 5.20 -3.81
CA ASP A 709 -19.85 4.47 -2.83
C ASP A 709 -21.05 5.29 -2.35
N PHE A 710 -20.89 6.60 -2.14
CA PHE A 710 -22.00 7.49 -1.83
C PHE A 710 -22.83 7.88 -3.07
N LEU A 711 -22.21 7.93 -4.26
CA LEU A 711 -22.86 8.35 -5.50
C LEU A 711 -24.10 7.50 -5.82
N GLN A 712 -24.02 6.17 -5.66
CA GLN A 712 -25.17 5.28 -5.89
C GLN A 712 -26.34 5.55 -4.93
N ILE A 713 -26.04 5.88 -3.67
CA ILE A 713 -27.08 6.20 -2.68
C ILE A 713 -27.75 7.53 -3.04
N ALA A 714 -26.93 8.57 -3.30
CA ALA A 714 -27.42 9.90 -3.64
C ALA A 714 -28.09 9.96 -5.03
N SER A 715 -27.75 9.03 -5.94
CA SER A 715 -28.35 8.92 -7.27
C SER A 715 -29.72 8.25 -7.22
N LEU A 716 -29.86 7.11 -6.53
CA LEU A 716 -31.15 6.43 -6.32
C LEU A 716 -32.21 7.39 -5.75
N GLN A 717 -31.78 8.22 -4.81
CA GLN A 717 -32.59 9.21 -4.12
C GLN A 717 -33.39 10.14 -5.06
N ALA A 718 -32.86 10.54 -6.22
CA ALA A 718 -33.54 11.48 -7.11
C ALA A 718 -34.75 10.91 -7.87
N TYR A 719 -34.88 9.57 -7.97
CA TYR A 719 -35.94 8.93 -8.77
C TYR A 719 -36.62 7.74 -8.07
N MET A 720 -36.18 7.35 -6.87
CA MET A 720 -36.70 6.20 -6.11
C MET A 720 -38.24 6.17 -5.99
N PHE A 721 -38.87 7.32 -5.72
CA PHE A 721 -40.32 7.44 -5.64
C PHE A 721 -41.01 7.02 -6.95
N TYR A 722 -40.51 7.53 -8.08
CA TYR A 722 -41.01 7.24 -9.41
C TYR A 722 -40.71 5.81 -9.89
N GLN A 723 -39.56 5.24 -9.47
CA GLN A 723 -39.24 3.83 -9.71
C GLN A 723 -40.21 2.90 -8.98
N LEU A 724 -40.50 3.16 -7.71
CA LEU A 724 -41.46 2.38 -6.92
C LEU A 724 -42.87 2.45 -7.52
N LYS A 725 -43.32 3.65 -7.90
CA LYS A 725 -44.62 3.83 -8.56
C LYS A 725 -44.70 3.04 -9.89
N SER A 726 -43.61 3.01 -10.67
CA SER A 726 -43.57 2.21 -11.92
C SER A 726 -43.58 0.69 -11.76
N PHE A 727 -43.42 0.15 -10.54
CA PHE A 727 -43.60 -1.29 -10.31
C PHE A 727 -45.07 -1.67 -10.14
N ASP A 728 -45.90 -0.74 -9.64
CA ASP A 728 -47.33 -0.92 -9.47
C ASP A 728 -48.01 0.47 -9.37
N ASP A 729 -48.54 0.93 -10.50
CA ASP A 729 -49.23 2.23 -10.61
C ASP A 729 -50.52 2.30 -9.76
N SER A 730 -50.99 1.18 -9.19
CA SER A 730 -52.20 1.13 -8.34
C SER A 730 -51.94 1.45 -6.86
N LEU A 731 -50.68 1.52 -6.44
CA LEU A 731 -50.30 1.86 -5.06
C LEU A 731 -50.61 3.32 -4.71
N SER A 732 -51.05 3.56 -3.47
CA SER A 732 -51.23 4.92 -2.97
C SER A 732 -49.88 5.62 -2.75
N ASP A 733 -49.85 6.95 -2.81
CA ASP A 733 -48.62 7.70 -2.52
C ASP A 733 -48.13 7.50 -1.06
N ALA A 734 -49.01 7.07 -0.16
CA ALA A 734 -48.67 6.69 1.22
C ALA A 734 -47.96 5.33 1.28
N ASP A 735 -48.42 4.35 0.52
CA ASP A 735 -47.76 3.04 0.36
C ASP A 735 -46.39 3.21 -0.29
N VAL A 736 -46.30 3.98 -1.38
CA VAL A 736 -45.02 4.28 -2.06
C VAL A 736 -44.04 4.99 -1.12
N SER A 737 -44.52 5.92 -0.28
CA SER A 737 -43.71 6.60 0.74
C SER A 737 -43.17 5.65 1.81
N THR A 738 -43.98 4.68 2.24
CA THR A 738 -43.57 3.63 3.19
C THR A 738 -42.57 2.66 2.54
N GLN A 739 -42.83 2.22 1.31
CA GLN A 739 -41.93 1.36 0.53
C GLN A 739 -40.57 2.03 0.29
N ALA A 740 -40.54 3.34 0.01
CA ALA A 740 -39.31 4.12 -0.12
C ALA A 740 -38.46 4.12 1.17
N GLY A 741 -39.10 4.34 2.32
CA GLY A 741 -38.45 4.25 3.63
C GLY A 741 -37.84 2.86 3.90
N ILE A 742 -38.57 1.80 3.57
CA ILE A 742 -38.08 0.41 3.68
C ILE A 742 -36.92 0.14 2.71
N LEU A 743 -37.02 0.56 1.45
CA LEU A 743 -35.98 0.34 0.42
C LEU A 743 -34.66 1.08 0.76
N GLN A 744 -34.78 2.30 1.31
CA GLN A 744 -33.64 3.09 1.77
C GLN A 744 -33.02 2.50 3.05
N GLY A 745 -33.85 2.00 3.98
CA GLY A 745 -33.39 1.36 5.22
C GLY A 745 -32.77 -0.02 5.02
N ALA A 746 -33.28 -0.84 4.09
CA ALA A 746 -32.83 -2.22 3.86
C ALA A 746 -31.33 -2.33 3.55
N PHE A 747 -30.78 -1.38 2.77
CA PHE A 747 -29.34 -1.30 2.49
C PHE A 747 -28.53 -1.08 3.78
N THR A 748 -28.93 -0.13 4.63
CA THR A 748 -28.18 0.16 5.86
C THR A 748 -28.39 -0.89 6.95
N ALA A 749 -29.56 -1.55 6.99
CA ALA A 749 -29.85 -2.66 7.88
C ALA A 749 -28.91 -3.85 7.63
N ALA A 750 -28.75 -4.21 6.35
CA ALA A 750 -27.85 -5.27 5.94
C ALA A 750 -26.37 -4.91 6.20
N GLN A 751 -25.98 -3.67 5.89
CA GLN A 751 -24.63 -3.16 6.19
C GLN A 751 -24.31 -3.20 7.70
N PHE A 752 -25.26 -2.82 8.56
CA PHE A 752 -25.11 -2.92 10.02
C PHE A 752 -24.87 -4.37 10.48
N ALA A 753 -25.67 -5.31 9.98
CA ALA A 753 -25.56 -6.73 10.33
C ALA A 753 -24.24 -7.37 9.87
N THR A 754 -23.67 -6.94 8.76
CA THR A 754 -22.43 -7.53 8.20
C THR A 754 -21.14 -6.76 8.50
N ALA A 755 -21.21 -5.54 9.06
CA ALA A 755 -20.04 -4.73 9.38
C ALA A 755 -19.02 -5.45 10.30
N ILE A 756 -19.49 -6.14 11.35
CA ILE A 756 -18.60 -6.89 12.27
C ILE A 756 -17.95 -8.10 11.58
N PRO A 757 -18.69 -8.96 10.84
CA PRO A 757 -18.08 -9.96 9.96
C PRO A 757 -17.04 -9.39 9.01
N TRP A 758 -17.32 -8.30 8.28
CA TRP A 758 -16.37 -7.72 7.33
C TRP A 758 -15.12 -7.13 7.98
N GLY A 759 -15.24 -6.52 9.16
CA GLY A 759 -14.07 -6.12 9.96
C GLY A 759 -13.18 -7.32 10.30
N ARG A 760 -13.78 -8.41 10.79
CA ARG A 760 -13.05 -9.66 11.09
C ARG A 760 -12.43 -10.34 9.87
N VAL A 761 -13.02 -10.18 8.68
CA VAL A 761 -12.40 -10.66 7.44
C VAL A 761 -11.23 -9.76 7.05
N ALA A 762 -11.37 -8.43 7.16
CA ALA A 762 -10.29 -7.50 6.83
C ALA A 762 -9.09 -7.61 7.78
N ASP A 763 -9.32 -7.95 9.04
CA ASP A 763 -8.31 -8.26 10.06
C ASP A 763 -7.77 -9.70 10.00
N ALA A 764 -8.26 -10.53 9.08
CA ALA A 764 -7.72 -11.87 8.88
C ALA A 764 -6.68 -11.89 7.75
N GLU A 765 -5.62 -12.68 7.94
CA GLU A 765 -4.49 -12.86 7.01
C GLU A 765 -4.89 -13.32 5.60
N TRP A 766 -6.05 -13.97 5.46
CA TRP A 766 -6.61 -14.41 4.17
C TRP A 766 -7.52 -13.37 3.52
N GLY A 767 -7.90 -12.32 4.25
CA GLY A 767 -8.96 -11.37 3.87
C GLY A 767 -8.46 -9.97 3.56
N GLY A 768 -7.54 -9.40 4.35
CA GLY A 768 -6.90 -8.09 4.07
C GLY A 768 -7.86 -6.87 3.95
N ARG A 769 -7.33 -5.64 4.01
CA ARG A 769 -8.18 -4.45 3.79
C ARG A 769 -8.51 -4.28 2.31
N LYS A 770 -7.54 -4.52 1.41
CA LYS A 770 -7.69 -4.31 -0.04
C LYS A 770 -8.74 -5.22 -0.66
N PHE A 771 -8.79 -6.51 -0.28
CA PHE A 771 -9.79 -7.44 -0.83
C PHE A 771 -11.21 -7.15 -0.29
N VAL A 772 -11.39 -6.86 1.01
CA VAL A 772 -12.71 -6.48 1.53
C VAL A 772 -13.22 -5.19 0.88
N LEU A 773 -12.35 -4.22 0.60
CA LEU A 773 -12.71 -3.02 -0.16
C LEU A 773 -13.13 -3.34 -1.61
N LEU A 774 -12.38 -4.18 -2.32
CA LEU A 774 -12.71 -4.62 -3.69
C LEU A 774 -14.04 -5.38 -3.77
N VAL A 775 -14.26 -6.32 -2.86
CA VAL A 775 -15.51 -7.09 -2.76
C VAL A 775 -16.68 -6.17 -2.44
N GLY A 776 -16.50 -5.20 -1.55
CA GLY A 776 -17.51 -4.17 -1.25
C GLY A 776 -17.89 -3.32 -2.46
N LEU A 777 -16.90 -2.85 -3.25
CA LEU A 777 -17.14 -2.04 -4.44
C LEU A 777 -17.82 -2.85 -5.57
N LEU A 778 -17.30 -4.03 -5.90
CA LEU A 778 -17.85 -4.88 -6.95
C LEU A 778 -19.23 -5.47 -6.57
N GLY A 779 -19.42 -5.89 -5.33
CA GLY A 779 -20.72 -6.34 -4.82
C GLY A 779 -21.79 -5.24 -4.86
N THR A 780 -21.39 -3.99 -4.56
CA THR A 780 -22.29 -2.83 -4.72
C THR A 780 -22.57 -2.52 -6.19
N ALA A 781 -21.61 -2.71 -7.11
CA ALA A 781 -21.85 -2.59 -8.54
C ALA A 781 -22.86 -3.63 -9.05
N VAL A 782 -22.73 -4.91 -8.63
CA VAL A 782 -23.70 -5.98 -8.95
C VAL A 782 -25.08 -5.68 -8.35
N SER A 783 -25.14 -5.14 -7.13
CA SER A 783 -26.40 -4.65 -6.54
C SER A 783 -27.05 -3.56 -7.39
N CYS A 784 -26.28 -2.60 -7.90
CA CYS A 784 -26.79 -1.57 -8.82
C CYS A 784 -27.35 -2.20 -10.10
N LEU A 785 -26.67 -3.16 -10.73
CA LEU A 785 -27.19 -3.89 -11.90
C LEU A 785 -28.52 -4.59 -11.58
N GLY A 786 -28.62 -5.24 -10.41
CA GLY A 786 -29.85 -5.89 -9.96
C GLY A 786 -31.02 -4.93 -9.74
N VAL A 787 -30.76 -3.74 -9.19
CA VAL A 787 -31.76 -2.67 -9.04
C VAL A 787 -32.14 -2.03 -10.38
N ALA A 788 -31.21 -1.95 -11.34
CA ALA A 788 -31.45 -1.40 -12.69
C ALA A 788 -32.52 -2.18 -13.46
N PHE A 789 -32.54 -3.50 -13.31
CA PHE A 789 -33.46 -4.42 -14.01
C PHE A 789 -34.52 -5.03 -13.08
N ALA A 790 -34.70 -4.51 -11.88
CA ALA A 790 -35.79 -4.94 -11.00
C ALA A 790 -37.15 -4.55 -11.60
N THR A 791 -38.12 -5.45 -11.54
CA THR A 791 -39.51 -5.22 -11.99
C THR A 791 -40.52 -5.25 -10.84
N SER A 792 -40.05 -5.35 -9.60
CA SER A 792 -40.91 -5.46 -8.41
C SER A 792 -40.20 -4.95 -7.16
N PHE A 793 -40.99 -4.46 -6.20
CA PHE A 793 -40.50 -4.00 -4.90
C PHE A 793 -39.64 -5.06 -4.18
N ALA A 794 -40.07 -6.32 -4.18
CA ALA A 794 -39.34 -7.41 -3.51
C ALA A 794 -37.94 -7.65 -4.13
N GLN A 795 -37.82 -7.59 -5.47
CA GLN A 795 -36.51 -7.69 -6.14
C GLN A 795 -35.62 -6.49 -5.82
N ALA A 796 -36.17 -5.27 -5.81
CA ALA A 796 -35.42 -4.08 -5.44
C ALA A 796 -34.92 -4.15 -3.98
N VAL A 797 -35.78 -4.56 -3.02
CA VAL A 797 -35.39 -4.76 -1.61
C VAL A 797 -34.33 -5.85 -1.47
N PHE A 798 -34.44 -6.97 -2.20
CA PHE A 798 -33.43 -8.03 -2.21
C PHE A 798 -32.07 -7.48 -2.68
N TRP A 799 -32.02 -6.84 -3.85
CA TRP A 799 -30.76 -6.32 -4.40
C TRP A 799 -30.16 -5.20 -3.56
N ARG A 800 -30.97 -4.34 -2.95
CA ARG A 800 -30.50 -3.32 -1.97
C ARG A 800 -29.95 -3.96 -0.69
N SER A 801 -30.59 -5.01 -0.18
CA SER A 801 -30.11 -5.77 0.99
C SER A 801 -28.81 -6.51 0.68
N PHE A 802 -28.70 -7.13 -0.50
CA PHE A 802 -27.47 -7.77 -0.99
C PHE A 802 -26.31 -6.77 -1.10
N GLY A 803 -26.56 -5.60 -1.70
CA GLY A 803 -25.59 -4.52 -1.78
C GLY A 803 -25.11 -4.08 -0.41
N GLY A 804 -26.05 -3.80 0.50
CA GLY A 804 -25.73 -3.45 1.89
C GLY A 804 -24.93 -4.52 2.63
N ALA A 805 -25.34 -5.79 2.49
CA ALA A 805 -24.68 -6.93 3.13
C ALA A 805 -23.21 -7.09 2.71
N ILE A 806 -22.86 -6.76 1.46
CA ILE A 806 -21.50 -6.86 0.95
C ILE A 806 -20.70 -5.56 1.17
N ASN A 807 -21.37 -4.43 1.42
CA ASN A 807 -20.74 -3.12 1.55
C ASN A 807 -20.08 -2.89 2.93
N GLY A 808 -18.90 -3.47 3.12
CA GLY A 808 -18.00 -3.16 4.26
C GLY A 808 -17.13 -1.91 4.06
N THR A 809 -17.24 -1.22 2.92
CA THR A 809 -16.23 -0.24 2.43
C THR A 809 -15.95 0.90 3.42
N VAL A 810 -16.98 1.39 4.11
CA VAL A 810 -16.90 2.58 4.97
C VAL A 810 -15.95 2.39 6.15
N GLY A 811 -16.03 1.23 6.82
CA GLY A 811 -15.17 0.90 7.95
C GLY A 811 -13.73 0.70 7.50
N ILE A 812 -13.53 0.00 6.39
CA ILE A 812 -12.21 -0.33 5.85
C ILE A 812 -11.49 0.89 5.30
N ILE A 813 -12.16 1.79 4.57
CA ILE A 813 -11.54 3.06 4.15
C ILE A 813 -11.09 3.88 5.37
N ARG A 814 -11.85 3.86 6.46
CA ARG A 814 -11.47 4.57 7.70
C ARG A 814 -10.22 3.97 8.36
N THR A 815 -10.07 2.65 8.40
CA THR A 815 -8.85 2.01 8.92
C THR A 815 -7.66 2.21 7.99
N MET A 816 -7.83 2.04 6.67
CA MET A 816 -6.78 2.26 5.68
C MET A 816 -6.24 3.70 5.66
N ILE A 817 -7.08 4.72 5.92
CA ILE A 817 -6.62 6.12 6.09
C ILE A 817 -5.75 6.26 7.35
N ALA A 818 -6.12 5.60 8.46
CA ALA A 818 -5.36 5.66 9.70
C ALA A 818 -4.01 4.93 9.58
N GLU A 819 -4.00 3.75 8.96
CA GLU A 819 -2.81 2.92 8.75
C GLU A 819 -1.80 3.57 7.77
N ASN A 820 -2.29 4.26 6.72
CA ASN A 820 -1.42 5.02 5.80
C ASN A 820 -0.82 6.31 6.40
N VAL A 821 -1.33 6.79 7.54
CA VAL A 821 -0.93 8.06 8.15
C VAL A 821 -0.51 7.79 9.60
N LYS A 822 0.69 7.24 9.80
CA LYS A 822 1.20 6.86 11.13
C LYS A 822 1.19 8.03 12.14
N GLU A 823 1.51 9.25 11.70
CA GLU A 823 1.61 10.41 12.59
C GLU A 823 0.25 11.07 12.91
N LYS A 824 -0.10 11.15 14.20
CA LYS A 824 -1.32 11.80 14.71
C LYS A 824 -1.52 13.24 14.22
N LYS A 825 -0.43 14.01 13.99
CA LYS A 825 -0.50 15.41 13.53
C LYS A 825 -1.23 15.57 12.18
N TYR A 826 -1.23 14.53 11.34
CA TYR A 826 -1.88 14.52 10.03
C TYR A 826 -3.31 13.96 10.05
N HIS A 827 -3.71 13.21 11.09
CA HIS A 827 -5.02 12.54 11.18
C HIS A 827 -6.19 13.49 10.99
N SER A 828 -6.13 14.67 11.62
CA SER A 828 -7.20 15.68 11.56
C SER A 828 -7.55 16.13 10.14
N ARG A 829 -6.57 16.15 9.22
CA ARG A 829 -6.80 16.44 7.79
C ARG A 829 -7.09 15.19 6.97
N ALA A 830 -6.41 14.08 7.25
CA ALA A 830 -6.60 12.83 6.53
C ALA A 830 -8.06 12.31 6.65
N PHE A 831 -8.66 12.38 7.84
CA PHE A 831 -10.06 11.96 8.03
C PHE A 831 -11.09 12.89 7.36
N LEU A 832 -10.75 14.13 7.01
CA LEU A 832 -11.66 15.03 6.26
C LEU A 832 -11.91 14.58 4.82
N ILE A 833 -11.11 13.64 4.29
CA ILE A 833 -11.36 13.00 2.99
C ILE A 833 -12.72 12.30 2.97
N LEU A 834 -13.15 11.70 4.09
CA LEU A 834 -14.42 10.99 4.21
C LEU A 834 -15.65 11.91 3.98
N PRO A 835 -15.82 13.05 4.68
CA PRO A 835 -16.93 13.99 4.39
C PRO A 835 -16.76 14.77 3.07
N ILE A 836 -15.53 15.02 2.59
CA ILE A 836 -15.33 15.61 1.26
C ILE A 836 -15.94 14.71 0.18
N GLY A 837 -15.67 13.40 0.24
CA GLY A 837 -16.24 12.43 -0.70
C GLY A 837 -17.78 12.39 -0.67
N PHE A 838 -18.38 12.53 0.52
CA PHE A 838 -19.83 12.63 0.67
C PHE A 838 -20.43 13.86 -0.05
N ASN A 839 -19.82 15.04 0.10
CA ASN A 839 -20.36 16.25 -0.51
C ASN A 839 -20.28 16.23 -2.03
N ILE A 840 -19.18 15.71 -2.59
CA ILE A 840 -19.01 15.51 -4.04
C ILE A 840 -20.09 14.56 -4.57
N ALA A 841 -20.33 13.44 -3.88
CA ALA A 841 -21.39 12.51 -4.24
C ALA A 841 -22.79 13.13 -4.16
N SER A 842 -23.03 14.03 -3.20
CA SER A 842 -24.31 14.74 -3.03
C SER A 842 -24.54 15.84 -4.06
N LEU A 843 -23.47 16.39 -4.64
CA LEU A 843 -23.56 17.29 -5.78
C LEU A 843 -23.94 16.51 -7.06
N PHE A 844 -23.15 15.50 -7.41
CA PHE A 844 -23.26 14.86 -8.73
C PHE A 844 -24.29 13.72 -8.79
N GLY A 845 -24.49 12.98 -7.70
CA GLY A 845 -25.36 11.81 -7.65
C GLY A 845 -26.81 12.11 -8.02
N PRO A 846 -27.47 13.07 -7.34
CA PRO A 846 -28.87 13.39 -7.61
C PRO A 846 -29.07 13.97 -9.02
N VAL A 847 -28.17 14.82 -9.51
CA VAL A 847 -28.21 15.37 -10.88
C VAL A 847 -28.15 14.23 -11.90
N MET A 848 -27.18 13.33 -11.76
CA MET A 848 -27.05 12.15 -12.62
C MET A 848 -28.28 11.24 -12.54
N GLY A 849 -28.82 11.02 -11.33
CA GLY A 849 -30.02 10.22 -11.10
C GLY A 849 -31.23 10.77 -11.84
N GLY A 850 -31.51 12.06 -11.66
CA GLY A 850 -32.65 12.74 -12.30
C GLY A 850 -32.48 12.93 -13.81
N MET A 851 -31.27 13.24 -14.30
CA MET A 851 -31.04 13.45 -15.74
C MET A 851 -31.10 12.16 -16.56
N LEU A 852 -30.87 10.99 -15.95
CA LEU A 852 -30.86 9.68 -16.63
C LEU A 852 -32.15 8.86 -16.43
N SER A 853 -33.05 9.27 -15.53
CA SER A 853 -34.33 8.59 -15.30
C SER A 853 -35.37 8.89 -16.39
N ASP A 854 -36.14 7.87 -16.78
CA ASP A 854 -37.14 7.90 -17.87
C ASP A 854 -36.64 8.64 -19.14
N PRO A 855 -35.58 8.12 -19.79
CA PRO A 855 -34.93 8.78 -20.92
C PRO A 855 -35.82 8.84 -22.16
N VAL A 856 -36.76 7.90 -22.32
CA VAL A 856 -37.67 7.82 -23.47
C VAL A 856 -38.70 8.96 -23.44
N ARG A 857 -39.29 9.24 -22.27
CA ARG A 857 -40.19 10.41 -22.12
C ARG A 857 -39.44 11.73 -21.98
N SER A 858 -38.24 11.72 -21.37
CA SER A 858 -37.46 12.94 -21.13
C SER A 858 -36.75 13.48 -22.38
N TYR A 859 -36.25 12.60 -23.25
CA TYR A 859 -35.53 12.98 -24.47
C TYR A 859 -36.07 12.21 -25.69
N PRO A 860 -37.34 12.42 -26.09
CA PRO A 860 -37.98 11.66 -27.16
C PRO A 860 -37.25 11.81 -28.51
N ALA A 861 -36.62 12.97 -28.76
CA ALA A 861 -35.80 13.22 -29.95
C ALA A 861 -34.52 12.36 -30.04
N LEU A 862 -34.07 11.75 -28.94
CA LEU A 862 -32.89 10.89 -28.89
C LEU A 862 -33.24 9.40 -28.75
N PHE A 863 -34.24 9.07 -27.91
CA PHE A 863 -34.54 7.68 -27.53
C PHE A 863 -35.95 7.18 -27.91
N GLY A 864 -36.86 8.07 -28.32
CA GLY A 864 -38.24 7.74 -28.68
C GLY A 864 -38.40 7.12 -30.09
N PRO A 865 -39.63 6.83 -30.52
CA PRO A 865 -39.91 6.38 -31.89
C PRO A 865 -39.49 7.43 -32.94
N ASN A 866 -38.90 6.97 -34.04
CA ASN A 866 -38.29 7.76 -35.12
C ASN A 866 -37.12 8.67 -34.69
N SER A 867 -36.43 8.35 -33.59
CA SER A 867 -35.26 9.10 -33.09
C SER A 867 -33.91 8.49 -33.52
N SER A 868 -32.83 9.25 -33.30
CA SER A 868 -31.47 8.89 -33.71
C SER A 868 -30.94 7.59 -33.08
N PHE A 869 -31.30 7.28 -31.83
CA PHE A 869 -30.91 6.03 -31.17
C PHE A 869 -32.08 5.04 -31.02
N GLY A 870 -33.33 5.50 -31.10
CA GLY A 870 -34.52 4.63 -30.98
C GLY A 870 -34.96 3.93 -32.27
N GLY A 871 -34.58 4.44 -33.45
CA GLY A 871 -35.08 3.91 -34.72
C GLY A 871 -36.61 4.00 -34.82
N ALA A 872 -37.24 3.21 -35.69
CA ALA A 872 -38.68 3.30 -35.95
C ALA A 872 -39.56 3.02 -34.72
N ASN A 873 -39.12 2.13 -33.83
CA ASN A 873 -39.95 1.60 -32.73
C ASN A 873 -39.55 2.11 -31.33
N GLY A 874 -38.54 2.97 -31.20
CA GLY A 874 -37.99 3.37 -29.90
C GLY A 874 -37.13 2.29 -29.25
N ILE A 875 -36.40 2.64 -28.19
CA ILE A 875 -35.57 1.67 -27.44
C ILE A 875 -36.45 0.87 -26.47
N GLN A 876 -37.03 -0.23 -26.96
CA GLN A 876 -37.99 -1.09 -26.23
C GLN A 876 -37.54 -1.53 -24.83
N TRP A 877 -36.24 -1.74 -24.60
CA TRP A 877 -35.74 -2.14 -23.26
C TRP A 877 -35.70 -0.96 -22.27
N LEU A 878 -35.55 0.28 -22.74
CA LEU A 878 -35.66 1.47 -21.88
C LEU A 878 -37.11 1.80 -21.55
N GLU A 879 -38.06 1.47 -22.43
CA GLU A 879 -39.50 1.53 -22.11
C GLU A 879 -39.88 0.50 -21.03
N ARG A 880 -39.27 -0.70 -21.06
CA ARG A 880 -39.46 -1.73 -20.04
C ARG A 880 -38.72 -1.45 -18.72
N TYR A 881 -37.59 -0.74 -18.77
CA TYR A 881 -36.77 -0.42 -17.59
C TYR A 881 -36.39 1.07 -17.54
N PRO A 882 -37.35 1.99 -17.32
CA PRO A 882 -37.14 3.44 -17.43
C PRO A 882 -36.11 4.01 -16.42
N TYR A 883 -35.82 3.29 -15.34
CA TYR A 883 -34.86 3.71 -14.29
C TYR A 883 -33.54 2.92 -14.31
N ALA A 884 -33.25 2.17 -15.39
CA ALA A 884 -32.01 1.39 -15.50
C ALA A 884 -30.76 2.26 -15.65
N LEU A 885 -30.79 3.31 -16.49
CA LEU A 885 -29.60 4.11 -16.83
C LEU A 885 -28.87 4.72 -15.62
N PRO A 886 -29.55 5.33 -14.61
CA PRO A 886 -28.88 5.80 -13.40
C PRO A 886 -28.07 4.71 -12.68
N MET A 887 -28.65 3.51 -12.52
CA MET A 887 -27.97 2.41 -11.83
C MET A 887 -26.86 1.78 -12.66
N LEU A 888 -27.02 1.69 -13.99
CA LEU A 888 -25.96 1.28 -14.90
C LEU A 888 -24.76 2.23 -14.83
N ALA A 889 -24.98 3.55 -14.82
CA ALA A 889 -23.92 4.54 -14.66
C ALA A 889 -23.18 4.37 -13.32
N ASN A 890 -23.91 4.17 -12.21
CA ASN A 890 -23.30 3.90 -10.90
C ASN A 890 -22.50 2.58 -10.89
N ALA A 891 -22.99 1.52 -11.53
CA ALA A 891 -22.25 0.26 -11.65
C ALA A 891 -20.92 0.43 -12.42
N VAL A 892 -20.89 1.28 -13.46
CA VAL A 892 -19.66 1.63 -14.19
C VAL A 892 -18.69 2.41 -13.30
N PHE A 893 -19.15 3.44 -12.58
CA PHE A 893 -18.28 4.21 -11.68
C PHE A 893 -17.71 3.38 -10.51
N LEU A 894 -18.52 2.49 -9.92
CA LEU A 894 -18.05 1.57 -8.87
C LEU A 894 -17.06 0.53 -9.41
N SER A 895 -17.28 0.02 -10.63
CA SER A 895 -16.35 -0.91 -11.28
C SER A 895 -15.03 -0.23 -11.65
N PHE A 896 -15.07 1.03 -12.09
CA PHE A 896 -13.89 1.85 -12.32
C PHE A 896 -13.12 2.12 -11.01
N ALA A 897 -13.83 2.42 -9.92
CA ALA A 897 -13.22 2.55 -8.58
C ALA A 897 -12.50 1.26 -8.17
N ALA A 898 -13.15 0.11 -8.32
CA ALA A 898 -12.58 -1.20 -8.03
C ALA A 898 -11.36 -1.51 -8.91
N PHE A 899 -11.38 -1.14 -10.19
CA PHE A 899 -10.23 -1.26 -11.08
C PHE A 899 -9.04 -0.42 -10.59
N CYS A 900 -9.26 0.86 -10.26
CA CYS A 900 -8.23 1.74 -9.70
C CYS A 900 -7.66 1.23 -8.37
N VAL A 901 -8.50 0.66 -7.50
CA VAL A 901 -8.05 0.01 -6.25
C VAL A 901 -7.23 -1.24 -6.54
N GLY A 902 -7.68 -2.08 -7.49
CA GLY A 902 -7.00 -3.32 -7.85
C GLY A 902 -5.55 -3.09 -8.26
N ILE A 903 -5.32 -2.08 -9.12
CA ILE A 903 -4.01 -1.74 -9.67
C ILE A 903 -3.16 -0.80 -8.78
N GLY A 904 -3.78 0.14 -8.05
CA GLY A 904 -3.06 1.28 -7.47
C GLY A 904 -3.10 1.41 -5.96
N LEU A 905 -4.01 0.71 -5.27
CA LEU A 905 -4.06 0.74 -3.80
C LEU A 905 -3.13 -0.33 -3.21
N GLU A 906 -2.28 0.04 -2.27
CA GLU A 906 -1.46 -0.90 -1.50
C GLU A 906 -2.30 -1.57 -0.40
N GLU A 907 -1.91 -2.78 0.02
CA GLU A 907 -2.47 -3.42 1.22
C GLU A 907 -1.88 -2.77 2.47
N THR A 908 -2.72 -2.49 3.48
CA THR A 908 -2.30 -1.76 4.68
C THR A 908 -2.16 -2.65 5.91
N LEU A 909 -2.73 -3.86 5.90
CA LEU A 909 -2.48 -4.86 6.95
C LEU A 909 -1.06 -5.41 6.82
N ASP A 910 -0.24 -5.20 7.85
CA ASP A 910 1.16 -5.67 7.90
C ASP A 910 1.29 -7.18 7.63
N ALA A 911 0.40 -8.01 8.18
CA ALA A 911 0.37 -9.47 7.95
C ALA A 911 -0.02 -9.90 6.51
N CYS A 912 -0.47 -8.96 5.67
CA CYS A 912 -0.80 -9.17 4.26
C CYS A 912 0.08 -8.33 3.31
N LYS A 913 1.03 -7.54 3.82
CA LYS A 913 2.04 -6.87 2.98
C LYS A 913 2.96 -7.92 2.36
N GLY A 914 3.34 -7.72 1.10
CA GLY A 914 4.21 -8.65 0.35
C GLY A 914 3.53 -9.93 -0.17
N LYS A 915 2.25 -10.15 0.13
CA LYS A 915 1.49 -11.34 -0.33
C LYS A 915 0.62 -11.02 -1.56
N PRO A 916 0.32 -12.00 -2.44
CA PRO A 916 -0.37 -11.77 -3.72
C PRO A 916 -1.84 -11.39 -3.54
N GLY A 917 -2.10 -10.10 -3.34
CA GLY A 917 -3.43 -9.56 -3.11
C GLY A 917 -4.37 -9.68 -4.31
N LEU A 918 -5.64 -10.01 -4.06
CA LEU A 918 -6.71 -10.21 -5.06
C LEU A 918 -7.01 -9.00 -5.99
N GLY A 919 -6.34 -7.86 -5.82
CA GLY A 919 -6.39 -6.75 -6.78
C GLY A 919 -5.94 -7.16 -8.20
N LEU A 920 -4.94 -8.05 -8.28
CA LEU A 920 -4.46 -8.60 -9.55
C LEU A 920 -5.52 -9.45 -10.26
N PHE A 921 -6.34 -10.18 -9.49
CA PHE A 921 -7.43 -11.01 -9.99
C PHE A 921 -8.55 -10.15 -10.60
N THR A 922 -8.92 -9.05 -9.93
CA THR A 922 -9.93 -8.10 -10.46
C THR A 922 -9.45 -7.36 -11.72
N ALA A 923 -8.17 -6.99 -11.79
CA ALA A 923 -7.59 -6.35 -12.98
C ALA A 923 -7.60 -7.29 -14.21
N ARG A 924 -7.31 -8.59 -14.02
CA ARG A 924 -7.36 -9.62 -15.07
C ARG A 924 -8.78 -9.83 -15.64
N ILE A 925 -9.83 -9.70 -14.83
CA ILE A 925 -11.24 -9.78 -15.30
C ILE A 925 -11.60 -8.55 -16.13
N PHE A 926 -11.29 -7.34 -15.66
CA PHE A 926 -11.62 -6.10 -16.38
C PHE A 926 -10.90 -6.00 -17.74
N ALA A 927 -9.64 -6.43 -17.80
CA ALA A 927 -8.85 -6.51 -19.04
C ALA A 927 -9.37 -7.54 -20.07
N ARG A 928 -10.15 -8.55 -19.63
CA ARG A 928 -10.87 -9.46 -20.53
C ARG A 928 -12.17 -8.85 -21.06
N GLY A 929 -12.89 -8.07 -20.24
CA GLY A 929 -14.11 -7.36 -20.66
C GLY A 929 -13.87 -6.29 -21.73
N ILE A 930 -12.82 -5.48 -21.58
CA ILE A 930 -12.50 -4.41 -22.56
C ILE A 930 -12.09 -4.99 -23.93
N ARG A 931 -11.38 -6.13 -23.96
CA ARG A 931 -11.01 -6.83 -25.20
C ARG A 931 -12.19 -7.41 -26.00
N ALA A 932 -13.38 -7.50 -25.41
CA ALA A 932 -14.57 -8.04 -26.09
C ALA A 932 -15.39 -7.00 -26.87
N VAL A 933 -15.13 -5.69 -26.70
CA VAL A 933 -16.03 -4.62 -27.19
C VAL A 933 -15.34 -3.66 -28.18
N ILE A 934 -14.01 -3.60 -28.22
CA ILE A 934 -13.26 -2.75 -29.16
C ILE A 934 -12.55 -3.63 -30.22
N PRO A 935 -12.95 -3.57 -31.50
CA PRO A 935 -12.21 -4.22 -32.57
C PRO A 935 -11.00 -3.37 -32.96
N SER A 936 -9.87 -3.56 -32.26
CA SER A 936 -8.59 -3.00 -32.66
C SER A 936 -7.81 -3.99 -33.53
N SER A 937 -7.34 -3.52 -34.68
CA SER A 937 -6.36 -4.22 -35.51
C SER A 937 -5.00 -4.32 -34.80
N SER A 938 -4.25 -5.39 -35.11
CA SER A 938 -2.94 -5.80 -34.55
C SER A 938 -2.97 -6.41 -33.13
N PRO A 939 -2.63 -7.71 -32.96
CA PRO A 939 -2.61 -8.41 -31.66
C PRO A 939 -1.20 -8.51 -31.03
N LEU A 940 -0.24 -7.68 -31.45
CA LEU A 940 1.18 -7.77 -31.04
C LEU A 940 1.51 -6.89 -29.83
N TYR A 941 1.02 -7.29 -28.64
CA TYR A 941 1.64 -7.23 -27.29
C TYR A 941 0.55 -7.24 -26.21
N GLN A 942 0.71 -8.08 -25.17
CA GLN A 942 0.08 -7.79 -23.89
C GLN A 942 0.88 -8.32 -22.70
N ARG A 943 1.26 -7.39 -21.82
CA ARG A 943 2.02 -7.58 -20.56
C ARG A 943 1.34 -8.60 -19.63
N LEU A 944 2.07 -9.60 -19.15
CA LEU A 944 1.60 -10.56 -18.14
C LEU A 944 1.84 -10.04 -16.71
N PRO A 945 0.90 -10.20 -15.75
CA PRO A 945 1.10 -9.72 -14.38
C PRO A 945 1.77 -10.77 -13.49
N PHE A 946 2.81 -10.38 -12.75
CA PHE A 946 3.54 -11.17 -11.74
C PHE A 946 2.60 -11.88 -10.75
N ALA A 947 2.99 -13.07 -10.28
CA ALA A 947 2.32 -13.75 -9.17
C ALA A 947 3.38 -14.08 -8.11
N ASP A 948 3.19 -13.52 -6.93
CA ASP A 948 4.10 -13.72 -5.79
C ASP A 948 4.04 -15.18 -5.32
N TYR A 949 5.20 -15.75 -4.97
CA TYR A 949 5.32 -17.07 -4.36
C TYR A 949 5.66 -16.90 -2.87
N ASP A 950 4.69 -17.21 -2.00
CA ASP A 950 4.97 -17.51 -0.59
C ASP A 950 5.65 -18.89 -0.51
N GLU A 951 6.99 -18.94 -0.40
CA GLU A 951 7.72 -20.12 0.10
C GLU A 951 8.36 -19.83 1.47
N GLU A 952 7.67 -20.23 2.55
CA GLU A 952 8.26 -20.31 3.88
C GLU A 952 9.05 -21.62 4.03
N GLY A 953 10.37 -21.55 3.81
CA GLY A 953 11.34 -22.56 4.23
C GLY A 953 12.02 -22.14 5.55
N PRO A 954 12.46 -23.06 6.44
CA PRO A 954 12.69 -22.75 7.86
C PRO A 954 13.93 -21.89 8.23
N LEU A 955 14.60 -21.26 7.26
CA LEU A 955 15.85 -20.51 7.44
C LEU A 955 15.89 -19.18 6.65
N LEU A 956 14.73 -18.56 6.42
CA LEU A 956 14.62 -17.24 5.82
C LEU A 956 14.45 -16.16 6.91
N SER A 957 15.47 -15.33 7.08
CA SER A 957 15.42 -14.12 7.90
C SER A 957 14.59 -13.03 7.21
N HIS A 958 13.49 -12.60 7.82
CA HIS A 958 12.67 -11.49 7.32
C HIS A 958 13.49 -10.20 7.13
N HIS A 959 13.41 -9.58 5.96
CA HIS A 959 13.72 -8.15 5.80
C HIS A 959 12.64 -7.33 6.54
N HIS A 960 13.05 -6.61 7.58
CA HIS A 960 12.24 -5.54 8.19
C HIS A 960 12.65 -4.18 7.62
N ASP A 961 11.65 -3.33 7.39
CA ASP A 961 11.84 -1.90 7.13
C ASP A 961 12.58 -1.24 8.33
N PRO A 962 13.61 -0.39 8.14
CA PRO A 962 14.34 0.24 9.25
C PRO A 962 13.48 1.13 10.17
N THR A 963 12.26 1.51 9.73
CA THR A 963 11.29 2.22 10.57
C THR A 963 10.42 1.31 11.44
N GLU A 964 10.44 -0.01 11.24
CA GLU A 964 9.78 -0.97 12.13
C GLU A 964 10.73 -1.49 13.20
N SER A 965 12.02 -1.69 12.90
CA SER A 965 13.01 -2.10 13.90
C SER A 965 13.10 -1.12 15.06
N TYR A 966 13.13 0.19 14.80
CA TYR A 966 13.17 1.20 15.87
C TYR A 966 11.91 1.18 16.76
N GLU A 967 10.72 0.94 16.17
CA GLU A 967 9.46 0.80 16.91
C GLU A 967 9.33 -0.55 17.66
N LEU A 968 10.10 -1.57 17.27
CA LEU A 968 10.15 -2.88 17.92
C LEU A 968 11.22 -2.91 19.01
N GLU A 969 12.38 -2.30 18.79
CA GLU A 969 13.43 -2.13 19.80
C GLU A 969 12.98 -1.19 20.93
N GLU A 970 12.26 -0.09 20.66
CA GLU A 970 11.69 0.76 21.72
C GLU A 970 10.60 0.05 22.54
N LYS A 971 10.01 -1.03 22.00
CA LYS A 971 9.06 -1.93 22.70
C LYS A 971 9.76 -3.10 23.40
N ALA A 972 10.89 -3.57 22.89
CA ALA A 972 11.69 -4.67 23.46
C ALA A 972 12.64 -4.22 24.59
N ALA A 973 13.16 -2.99 24.50
CA ALA A 973 14.06 -2.40 25.51
C ALA A 973 13.33 -1.92 26.78
N LYS A 974 11.99 -1.90 26.79
CA LYS A 974 11.19 -1.63 27.99
C LYS A 974 10.80 -2.97 28.62
N PRO A 975 11.00 -3.19 29.93
CA PRO A 975 10.54 -4.40 30.59
C PRO A 975 9.04 -4.55 30.38
N LEU A 976 8.58 -5.78 30.12
CA LEU A 976 7.18 -6.13 29.79
C LEU A 976 6.19 -5.71 30.89
N ARG A 977 5.84 -4.41 30.92
CA ARG A 977 4.65 -3.91 31.61
C ARG A 977 3.46 -4.54 30.91
N TYR A 978 2.86 -5.53 31.56
CA TYR A 978 1.60 -6.13 31.13
C TYR A 978 0.59 -5.01 30.88
N LYS A 979 0.25 -4.77 29.61
CA LYS A 979 -0.52 -3.59 29.18
C LYS A 979 -1.94 -3.73 29.75
N GLN A 980 -2.18 -3.08 30.90
CA GLN A 980 -3.44 -3.24 31.62
C GLN A 980 -4.58 -2.76 30.73
N ILE A 981 -5.56 -3.64 30.49
CA ILE A 981 -6.72 -3.34 29.65
C ILE A 981 -7.83 -2.86 30.57
N LEU A 982 -8.40 -1.68 30.30
CA LEU A 982 -9.57 -1.19 31.03
C LEU A 982 -10.72 -2.22 30.90
N PRO A 983 -11.23 -2.78 32.01
CA PRO A 983 -12.27 -3.81 31.93
C PRO A 983 -13.59 -3.22 31.43
N PHE A 984 -14.30 -3.97 30.58
CA PHE A 984 -15.47 -3.49 29.81
C PHE A 984 -16.57 -2.78 30.65
N HIS A 985 -16.74 -3.13 31.92
CA HIS A 985 -17.71 -2.46 32.79
C HIS A 985 -17.34 -0.99 33.11
N ARG A 986 -16.05 -0.62 33.08
CA ARG A 986 -15.56 0.76 33.29
C ARG A 986 -15.56 1.61 32.02
N LEU A 987 -15.93 1.03 30.88
CA LEU A 987 -16.08 1.76 29.61
C LEU A 987 -17.18 2.84 29.66
N TRP A 988 -18.22 2.58 30.45
CA TRP A 988 -19.48 3.33 30.42
C TRP A 988 -19.43 4.59 31.29
N THR A 989 -18.58 5.56 30.92
CA THR A 989 -18.60 6.89 31.54
C THR A 989 -19.84 7.69 31.08
N LYS A 990 -20.20 8.72 31.85
CA LYS A 990 -21.32 9.61 31.49
C LYS A 990 -21.07 10.28 30.12
N ASN A 991 -19.81 10.63 29.81
CA ASN A 991 -19.44 11.28 28.56
C ASN A 991 -19.62 10.35 27.36
N VAL A 992 -19.17 9.10 27.47
CA VAL A 992 -19.40 8.05 26.44
C VAL A 992 -20.89 7.88 26.19
N LEU A 993 -21.71 7.73 27.24
CA LEU A 993 -23.15 7.50 27.11
C LEU A 993 -23.87 8.71 26.48
N CYS A 994 -23.55 9.94 26.90
CA CYS A 994 -24.15 11.16 26.33
C CYS A 994 -23.73 11.37 24.87
N THR A 995 -22.47 11.10 24.53
CA THR A 995 -21.95 11.23 23.16
C THR A 995 -22.59 10.20 22.22
N LEU A 996 -22.72 8.94 22.65
CA LEU A 996 -23.43 7.90 21.89
C LEU A 996 -24.92 8.24 21.70
N LEU A 997 -25.58 8.79 22.71
CA LEU A 997 -26.98 9.18 22.64
C LEU A 997 -27.21 10.38 21.70
N ALA A 998 -26.35 11.40 21.75
CA ALA A 998 -26.40 12.53 20.83
C ALA A 998 -26.14 12.09 19.38
N GLN A 999 -25.16 11.20 19.17
CA GLN A 999 -24.90 10.59 17.86
C GLN A 999 -26.10 9.80 17.32
N ALA A 1000 -26.78 9.01 18.17
CA ALA A 1000 -27.97 8.25 17.79
C ALA A 1000 -29.09 9.14 17.23
N PHE A 1001 -29.44 10.23 17.93
CA PHE A 1001 -30.44 11.19 17.44
C PHE A 1001 -30.00 11.91 16.17
N PHE A 1002 -28.72 12.28 16.08
CA PHE A 1002 -28.13 12.90 14.89
C PHE A 1002 -28.19 12.01 13.65
N ASP A 1003 -27.90 10.72 13.77
CA ASP A 1003 -27.96 9.79 12.63
C ASP A 1003 -29.39 9.42 12.24
N PHE A 1004 -30.31 9.32 13.22
CA PHE A 1004 -31.74 9.16 12.96
C PHE A 1004 -32.27 10.29 12.10
N GLN A 1005 -32.11 11.54 12.54
CA GLN A 1005 -32.64 12.71 11.82
C GLN A 1005 -31.97 12.88 10.44
N MET A 1006 -30.69 12.51 10.30
CA MET A 1006 -29.99 12.57 9.03
C MET A 1006 -30.55 11.55 8.03
N GLY A 1007 -30.79 10.31 8.46
CA GLY A 1007 -31.44 9.29 7.64
C GLY A 1007 -32.88 9.66 7.28
N ALA A 1008 -33.65 10.10 8.29
CA ALA A 1008 -35.03 10.51 8.15
C ALA A 1008 -35.21 11.71 7.20
N PHE A 1009 -34.39 12.76 7.35
CA PHE A 1009 -34.43 13.94 6.47
C PHE A 1009 -34.18 13.59 5.01
N ASN A 1010 -33.13 12.80 4.71
CA ASN A 1010 -32.79 12.49 3.32
C ASN A 1010 -33.95 11.79 2.61
N ASN A 1011 -34.62 10.84 3.28
CA ASN A 1011 -35.79 10.17 2.72
C ASN A 1011 -37.01 11.12 2.61
N LEU A 1012 -37.33 11.83 3.69
CA LEU A 1012 -38.50 12.71 3.76
C LEU A 1012 -38.44 13.87 2.77
N TRP A 1013 -37.28 14.49 2.60
CA TRP A 1013 -37.07 15.60 1.66
C TRP A 1013 -37.41 15.19 0.22
N LEU A 1014 -36.97 14.01 -0.21
CA LEU A 1014 -37.18 13.51 -1.57
C LEU A 1014 -38.64 13.12 -1.82
N LEU A 1015 -39.27 12.46 -0.83
CA LEU A 1015 -40.70 12.16 -0.86
C LEU A 1015 -41.53 13.45 -0.94
N PHE A 1016 -41.15 14.49 -0.19
CA PHE A 1016 -41.81 15.79 -0.23
C PHE A 1016 -41.65 16.52 -1.57
N LEU A 1017 -40.46 16.49 -2.20
CA LEU A 1017 -40.28 17.07 -3.53
C LEU A 1017 -41.04 16.30 -4.62
N SER A 1018 -41.09 14.96 -4.54
CA SER A 1018 -41.63 14.08 -5.59
C SER A 1018 -43.14 13.82 -5.50
N SER A 1019 -43.70 13.84 -4.29
CA SER A 1019 -45.14 13.55 -4.09
C SER A 1019 -46.03 14.59 -4.78
N PRO A 1020 -47.21 14.19 -5.29
CA PRO A 1020 -48.08 15.07 -6.06
C PRO A 1020 -48.48 16.33 -5.29
N ARG A 1021 -48.64 17.42 -6.04
CA ARG A 1021 -49.12 18.69 -5.50
C ARG A 1021 -50.62 18.61 -5.22
N TYR A 1022 -51.06 19.28 -4.16
CA TYR A 1022 -52.48 19.45 -3.87
C TYR A 1022 -53.20 20.14 -5.03
N ASP A 1023 -54.28 19.53 -5.52
CA ASP A 1023 -55.24 20.12 -6.44
C ASP A 1023 -56.54 20.42 -5.67
N SER A 1024 -57.04 21.65 -5.78
CA SER A 1024 -58.31 22.06 -5.17
C SER A 1024 -59.53 21.57 -5.94
N ASN A 1025 -59.34 21.03 -7.15
CA ASN A 1025 -60.42 20.57 -8.03
C ASN A 1025 -60.66 19.05 -7.93
N ASP A 1026 -59.80 18.31 -7.23
CA ASP A 1026 -59.96 16.88 -7.01
C ASP A 1026 -60.94 16.62 -5.84
N PRO A 1027 -62.09 15.96 -6.06
CA PRO A 1027 -63.06 15.66 -4.99
C PRO A 1027 -62.53 14.69 -3.92
N ALA A 1028 -61.40 14.01 -4.13
CA ALA A 1028 -60.77 13.14 -3.14
C ALA A 1028 -59.78 13.88 -2.21
N ALA A 1029 -59.43 15.14 -2.49
CA ALA A 1029 -58.38 15.85 -1.78
C ALA A 1029 -58.83 16.41 -0.41
N PRO A 1030 -58.10 16.17 0.70
CA PRO A 1030 -58.51 16.63 2.03
C PRO A 1030 -58.47 18.16 2.19
N ALA A 1031 -59.41 18.70 2.97
CA ALA A 1031 -59.62 20.15 3.10
C ALA A 1031 -58.51 20.86 3.89
N GLN A 1032 -57.92 21.91 3.29
CA GLN A 1032 -56.88 22.72 3.95
C GLN A 1032 -57.44 23.65 5.05
N ARG A 1033 -56.73 23.71 6.19
CA ARG A 1033 -56.88 24.73 7.24
C ARG A 1033 -55.50 25.18 7.72
N LEU A 1034 -55.04 26.29 7.16
CA LEU A 1034 -53.76 26.92 7.54
C LEU A 1034 -53.79 27.38 9.01
N PRO A 1035 -52.64 27.37 9.72
CA PRO A 1035 -51.29 27.09 9.23
C PRO A 1035 -50.83 25.63 9.37
N PHE A 1036 -51.63 24.71 9.94
CA PHE A 1036 -51.15 23.35 10.28
C PHE A 1036 -51.77 22.21 9.46
N ILE A 1037 -52.96 22.39 8.86
CA ILE A 1037 -53.62 21.35 8.07
C ILE A 1037 -53.49 21.71 6.59
N PHE A 1038 -52.52 21.12 5.92
CA PHE A 1038 -52.34 21.21 4.48
C PHE A 1038 -51.62 19.95 3.98
N THR A 1039 -51.91 19.55 2.75
CA THR A 1039 -51.37 18.32 2.13
C THR A 1039 -50.67 18.63 0.81
N GLY A 1040 -50.03 17.61 0.24
CA GLY A 1040 -49.35 17.65 -1.05
C GLY A 1040 -47.87 18.02 -0.98
N GLY A 1041 -47.10 17.45 -1.91
CA GLY A 1041 -45.71 17.79 -2.17
C GLY A 1041 -45.56 18.84 -3.28
N LEU A 1042 -44.40 18.86 -3.93
CA LEU A 1042 -44.11 19.79 -5.04
C LEU A 1042 -44.31 19.18 -6.43
N GLY A 1043 -44.56 17.86 -6.55
CA GLY A 1043 -44.73 17.16 -7.82
C GLY A 1043 -43.55 17.33 -8.79
N MET A 1044 -42.33 17.51 -8.26
CA MET A 1044 -41.15 17.80 -9.06
C MET A 1044 -40.68 16.57 -9.83
N LEU A 1045 -40.51 16.73 -11.14
CA LEU A 1045 -39.89 15.72 -12.01
C LEU A 1045 -38.51 15.30 -11.46
N PRO A 1046 -38.06 14.04 -11.67
CA PRO A 1046 -36.77 13.55 -11.16
C PRO A 1046 -35.57 14.46 -11.43
N GLN A 1047 -35.56 15.14 -12.57
CA GLN A 1047 -34.54 16.11 -12.98
C GLN A 1047 -34.51 17.31 -12.02
N SER A 1048 -35.68 17.90 -11.74
CA SER A 1048 -35.87 19.01 -10.79
C SER A 1048 -35.52 18.59 -9.36
N VAL A 1049 -35.91 17.39 -8.94
CA VAL A 1049 -35.51 16.78 -7.64
C VAL A 1049 -33.99 16.63 -7.57
N GLY A 1050 -33.37 16.18 -8.66
CA GLY A 1050 -31.92 16.08 -8.80
C GLY A 1050 -31.22 17.42 -8.61
N PHE A 1051 -31.64 18.47 -9.34
CA PHE A 1051 -31.08 19.82 -9.17
C PHE A 1051 -31.34 20.42 -7.78
N ALA A 1052 -32.54 20.25 -7.23
CA ALA A 1052 -32.86 20.71 -5.87
C ALA A 1052 -31.98 20.03 -4.81
N THR A 1053 -31.72 18.74 -4.95
CA THR A 1053 -30.85 17.99 -4.03
C THR A 1053 -29.37 18.33 -4.23
N ALA A 1054 -28.95 18.65 -5.46
CA ALA A 1054 -27.59 19.08 -5.77
C ALA A 1054 -27.16 20.38 -5.04
N ILE A 1055 -28.13 21.25 -4.73
CA ILE A 1055 -27.91 22.48 -3.94
C ILE A 1055 -27.32 22.13 -2.55
N LEU A 1056 -27.67 20.98 -1.95
CA LEU A 1056 -27.01 20.53 -0.72
C LEU A 1056 -25.50 20.34 -0.90
N GLY A 1057 -25.08 19.75 -2.02
CA GLY A 1057 -23.67 19.52 -2.34
C GLY A 1057 -22.91 20.83 -2.55
N ILE A 1058 -23.49 21.80 -3.26
CA ILE A 1058 -22.86 23.11 -3.52
C ILE A 1058 -22.65 23.88 -2.20
N ILE A 1059 -23.71 24.06 -1.41
CA ILE A 1059 -23.65 24.76 -0.13
C ILE A 1059 -22.69 24.03 0.82
N GLY A 1060 -22.75 22.70 0.87
CA GLY A 1060 -21.93 21.87 1.73
C GLY A 1060 -20.43 22.03 1.44
N MET A 1061 -20.02 22.00 0.17
CA MET A 1061 -18.62 22.22 -0.21
C MET A 1061 -18.14 23.64 0.09
N LEU A 1062 -18.93 24.68 -0.24
CA LEU A 1062 -18.57 26.06 0.06
C LEU A 1062 -18.34 26.27 1.56
N LEU A 1063 -19.28 25.83 2.40
CA LEU A 1063 -19.17 25.92 3.85
C LEU A 1063 -18.01 25.08 4.41
N GLN A 1064 -17.79 23.87 3.89
CA GLN A 1064 -16.76 22.97 4.43
C GLN A 1064 -15.33 23.43 4.13
N PHE A 1065 -15.08 24.01 2.96
CA PHE A 1065 -13.74 24.49 2.60
C PHE A 1065 -13.41 25.90 3.10
N THR A 1066 -14.42 26.77 3.28
CA THR A 1066 -14.18 28.17 3.67
C THR A 1066 -14.56 28.48 5.12
N VAL A 1067 -15.79 28.18 5.54
CA VAL A 1067 -16.36 28.65 6.81
C VAL A 1067 -16.04 27.71 7.97
N TYR A 1068 -16.15 26.40 7.76
CA TYR A 1068 -15.95 25.39 8.80
C TYR A 1068 -14.58 25.47 9.50
N PRO A 1069 -13.42 25.54 8.81
CA PRO A 1069 -12.12 25.61 9.48
C PRO A 1069 -11.96 26.90 10.31
N ALA A 1070 -12.47 28.02 9.80
CA ALA A 1070 -12.36 29.34 10.44
C ALA A 1070 -13.24 29.48 11.69
N ILE A 1071 -14.41 28.84 11.70
CA ILE A 1071 -15.30 28.83 12.87
C ILE A 1071 -14.90 27.75 13.88
N ASN A 1072 -14.55 26.54 13.43
CA ASN A 1072 -14.19 25.45 14.34
C ASN A 1072 -12.91 25.75 15.13
N SER A 1073 -11.94 26.43 14.52
CA SER A 1073 -10.73 26.92 15.22
C SER A 1073 -10.99 28.03 16.24
N ARG A 1074 -12.15 28.71 16.19
CA ARG A 1074 -12.55 29.74 17.17
C ARG A 1074 -13.48 29.22 18.26
N LEU A 1075 -14.38 28.29 17.93
CA LEU A 1075 -15.39 27.78 18.87
C LEU A 1075 -14.98 26.48 19.59
N GLY A 1076 -14.05 25.69 19.03
CA GLY A 1076 -13.73 24.35 19.53
C GLY A 1076 -14.81 23.31 19.19
N THR A 1077 -14.47 22.03 19.30
CA THR A 1077 -15.26 20.91 18.75
C THR A 1077 -16.64 20.80 19.41
N ALA A 1078 -16.69 20.79 20.75
CA ALA A 1078 -17.94 20.60 21.49
C ALA A 1078 -18.96 21.73 21.28
N LYS A 1079 -18.52 23.00 21.29
CA LYS A 1079 -19.42 24.15 21.09
C LYS A 1079 -19.87 24.29 19.64
N SER A 1080 -18.98 23.98 18.69
CA SER A 1080 -19.33 23.87 17.27
C SER A 1080 -20.44 22.83 17.06
N TYR A 1081 -20.32 21.64 17.64
CA TYR A 1081 -21.39 20.62 17.60
C TYR A 1081 -22.70 21.12 18.24
N GLN A 1082 -22.64 21.64 19.48
CA GLN A 1082 -23.82 22.11 20.22
C GLN A 1082 -24.60 23.21 19.49
N TYR A 1083 -23.94 24.25 18.98
CA TYR A 1083 -24.65 25.37 18.34
C TYR A 1083 -25.24 25.00 16.98
N PHE A 1084 -24.48 24.34 16.10
CA PHE A 1084 -24.96 24.03 14.76
C PHE A 1084 -26.02 22.93 14.75
N LEU A 1085 -26.09 22.06 15.76
CA LEU A 1085 -27.18 21.09 15.92
C LEU A 1085 -28.56 21.76 16.07
N THR A 1086 -28.62 22.97 16.65
CA THR A 1086 -29.88 23.73 16.82
C THR A 1086 -30.50 24.24 15.51
N LEU A 1087 -29.77 24.20 14.39
CA LEU A 1087 -30.29 24.60 13.07
C LEU A 1087 -31.17 23.52 12.43
N PHE A 1088 -31.02 22.25 12.81
CA PHE A 1088 -31.86 21.14 12.31
C PHE A 1088 -33.35 21.28 12.66
N PRO A 1089 -33.77 21.48 13.94
CA PRO A 1089 -35.19 21.59 14.26
C PRO A 1089 -35.84 22.82 13.58
N LEU A 1090 -35.07 23.90 13.36
CA LEU A 1090 -35.52 25.06 12.58
C LEU A 1090 -35.75 24.68 11.11
N ALA A 1091 -34.79 24.02 10.46
CA ALA A 1091 -34.93 23.59 9.07
C ALA A 1091 -36.15 22.66 8.87
N TYR A 1092 -36.34 21.70 9.79
CA TYR A 1092 -37.46 20.75 9.72
C TYR A 1092 -38.82 21.41 10.02
N ALA A 1093 -38.85 22.41 10.92
CA ALA A 1093 -40.07 23.19 11.16
C ALA A 1093 -40.51 23.99 9.93
N PHE A 1094 -39.57 24.58 9.17
CA PHE A 1094 -39.88 25.38 7.97
C PHE A 1094 -40.11 24.57 6.69
N ALA A 1095 -39.51 23.38 6.57
CA ALA A 1095 -39.58 22.53 5.36
C ALA A 1095 -40.98 22.30 4.76
N PRO A 1096 -42.04 21.93 5.52
CA PRO A 1096 -43.34 21.62 4.91
C PRO A 1096 -44.01 22.86 4.29
N TYR A 1097 -43.75 24.06 4.82
CA TYR A 1097 -44.36 25.31 4.36
C TYR A 1097 -43.97 25.69 2.91
N ILE A 1098 -42.96 25.04 2.33
CA ILE A 1098 -42.62 25.20 0.90
C ILE A 1098 -43.80 24.79 -0.01
N ALA A 1099 -44.66 23.86 0.41
CA ALA A 1099 -45.86 23.45 -0.35
C ALA A 1099 -46.88 24.58 -0.54
N LEU A 1100 -46.83 25.62 0.33
CA LEU A 1100 -47.68 26.81 0.27
C LEU A 1100 -47.05 27.96 -0.53
N ALA A 1101 -45.82 27.82 -1.02
CA ALA A 1101 -45.14 28.87 -1.77
C ALA A 1101 -45.82 29.12 -3.14
N PRO A 1102 -45.94 30.38 -3.58
CA PRO A 1102 -46.60 30.71 -4.84
C PRO A 1102 -45.80 30.17 -6.04
N SER A 1103 -46.44 29.30 -6.81
CA SER A 1103 -45.90 28.66 -8.02
C SER A 1103 -46.43 29.34 -9.27
N SER A 1104 -45.57 29.50 -10.28
CA SER A 1104 -45.89 30.01 -11.62
C SER A 1104 -46.65 29.02 -12.51
N THR A 1105 -46.71 27.74 -12.11
CA THR A 1105 -47.39 26.64 -12.80
C THR A 1105 -48.63 26.18 -12.02
N PRO A 1106 -49.77 25.90 -12.70
CA PRO A 1106 -50.95 25.31 -12.07
C PRO A 1106 -50.77 23.80 -11.81
N PRO A 1107 -51.45 23.23 -10.79
CA PRO A 1107 -51.63 21.78 -10.68
C PRO A 1107 -52.30 21.20 -11.94
N PRO A 1108 -52.02 19.93 -12.33
CA PRO A 1108 -51.13 18.96 -11.69
C PRO A 1108 -49.64 19.11 -12.08
N GLY A 1109 -49.24 20.19 -12.77
CA GLY A 1109 -47.85 20.41 -13.16
C GLY A 1109 -46.91 20.66 -11.98
N GLN A 1110 -45.61 20.32 -12.16
CA GLN A 1110 -44.57 20.51 -11.14
C GLN A 1110 -44.55 21.95 -10.60
N ALA A 1111 -44.37 22.12 -9.28
CA ALA A 1111 -44.25 23.44 -8.67
C ALA A 1111 -42.93 24.11 -9.10
N ASN A 1112 -43.03 25.25 -9.79
CA ASN A 1112 -41.88 26.00 -10.29
C ASN A 1112 -42.11 27.51 -10.11
N GLY A 1113 -41.05 28.27 -9.91
CA GLY A 1113 -41.11 29.72 -9.70
C GLY A 1113 -40.06 30.21 -8.69
N PRO A 1114 -39.71 31.52 -8.70
CA PRO A 1114 -38.61 32.05 -7.90
C PRO A 1114 -38.82 31.87 -6.39
N TRP A 1115 -40.06 32.00 -5.90
CA TRP A 1115 -40.38 31.83 -4.47
C TRP A 1115 -40.27 30.38 -3.98
N VAL A 1116 -40.61 29.41 -4.83
CA VAL A 1116 -40.44 27.97 -4.52
C VAL A 1116 -38.95 27.64 -4.38
N TRP A 1117 -38.14 28.03 -5.37
CA TRP A 1117 -36.69 27.82 -5.34
C TRP A 1117 -35.97 28.58 -4.22
N PHE A 1118 -36.39 29.81 -3.92
CA PHE A 1118 -35.86 30.59 -2.78
C PHE A 1118 -36.14 29.90 -1.45
N SER A 1119 -37.36 29.39 -1.26
CA SER A 1119 -37.75 28.66 -0.03
C SER A 1119 -36.98 27.35 0.13
N ILE A 1120 -36.78 26.62 -0.98
CA ILE A 1120 -35.90 25.43 -1.03
C ILE A 1120 -34.47 25.81 -0.61
N ILE A 1121 -33.89 26.87 -1.18
CA ILE A 1121 -32.52 27.29 -0.87
C ILE A 1121 -32.37 27.66 0.61
N ILE A 1122 -33.34 28.34 1.23
CA ILE A 1122 -33.29 28.68 2.66
C ILE A 1122 -33.31 27.42 3.55
N VAL A 1123 -34.26 26.51 3.33
CA VAL A 1123 -34.39 25.29 4.15
C VAL A 1123 -33.16 24.39 3.99
N LEU A 1124 -32.66 24.26 2.76
CA LEU A 1124 -31.41 23.54 2.50
C LEU A 1124 -30.20 24.24 3.10
N PHE A 1125 -30.11 25.57 3.03
CA PHE A 1125 -29.00 26.31 3.65
C PHE A 1125 -28.95 26.08 5.17
N LEU A 1126 -30.09 26.09 5.86
CA LEU A 1126 -30.15 25.76 7.29
C LEU A 1126 -29.72 24.32 7.58
N GLN A 1127 -30.29 23.34 6.85
CA GLN A 1127 -30.01 21.92 7.07
C GLN A 1127 -28.54 21.56 6.76
N VAL A 1128 -28.00 22.10 5.67
CA VAL A 1128 -26.62 21.86 5.23
C VAL A 1128 -25.63 22.57 6.13
N SER A 1129 -25.93 23.80 6.58
CA SER A 1129 -25.12 24.49 7.58
C SER A 1129 -25.07 23.72 8.89
N ALA A 1130 -26.20 23.18 9.37
CA ALA A 1130 -26.21 22.30 10.53
C ALA A 1130 -25.27 21.11 10.32
N ARG A 1131 -25.48 20.37 9.22
CA ARG A 1131 -24.77 19.15 8.86
C ARG A 1131 -23.26 19.32 8.69
N THR A 1132 -22.82 20.33 7.95
CA THR A 1132 -21.40 20.53 7.62
C THR A 1132 -20.54 20.74 8.87
N PHE A 1133 -21.14 21.29 9.93
CA PHE A 1133 -20.48 21.53 11.20
C PHE A 1133 -20.61 20.36 12.17
N THR A 1134 -21.79 19.73 12.27
CA THR A 1134 -22.01 18.64 13.24
C THR A 1134 -21.37 17.32 12.82
N LEU A 1135 -21.28 17.01 11.51
CA LEU A 1135 -20.79 15.70 11.05
C LEU A 1135 -19.29 15.48 11.32
N PRO A 1136 -18.37 16.42 11.05
CA PRO A 1136 -16.95 16.24 11.41
C PRO A 1136 -16.73 16.30 12.92
N THR A 1137 -17.44 17.19 13.62
CA THR A 1137 -17.28 17.38 15.08
C THR A 1137 -17.77 16.17 15.86
N SER A 1138 -18.83 15.47 15.43
CA SER A 1138 -19.28 14.26 16.13
C SER A 1138 -18.30 13.09 16.01
N ILE A 1139 -17.59 12.95 14.88
CA ILE A 1139 -16.51 11.97 14.70
C ILE A 1139 -15.34 12.25 15.67
N ILE A 1140 -15.00 13.53 15.86
CA ILE A 1140 -13.93 13.95 16.79
C ILE A 1140 -14.38 13.76 18.26
N LEU A 1141 -15.62 14.12 18.61
CA LEU A 1141 -16.16 13.91 19.95
C LEU A 1141 -16.20 12.43 20.35
N LEU A 1142 -16.57 11.53 19.43
CA LEU A 1142 -16.54 10.08 19.66
C LEU A 1142 -15.10 9.55 19.92
N ASN A 1143 -14.08 10.19 19.36
CA ASN A 1143 -12.69 9.87 19.65
C ASN A 1143 -12.26 10.37 21.03
N ASN A 1144 -12.63 11.61 21.35
CA ASN A 1144 -12.19 12.33 22.55
C ASN A 1144 -12.95 11.91 23.81
N CYS A 1145 -14.16 11.34 23.68
CA CYS A 1145 -14.91 10.78 24.81
C CYS A 1145 -14.40 9.40 25.28
N SER A 1146 -13.34 8.84 24.68
CA SER A 1146 -12.76 7.57 25.12
C SER A 1146 -12.15 7.73 26.53
N PRO A 1147 -12.51 6.88 27.52
CA PRO A 1147 -11.99 7.01 28.86
C PRO A 1147 -10.55 6.51 28.99
N HIS A 1148 -10.08 5.69 28.06
CA HIS A 1148 -8.70 5.20 28.02
C HIS A 1148 -8.29 4.82 26.57
N PRO A 1149 -7.03 5.01 26.14
CA PRO A 1149 -6.57 4.66 24.80
C PRO A 1149 -6.68 3.17 24.47
N SER A 1150 -6.58 2.28 25.47
CA SER A 1150 -6.65 0.81 25.24
C SER A 1150 -8.02 0.32 24.76
N VAL A 1151 -9.08 1.14 24.90
CA VAL A 1151 -10.47 0.79 24.50
C VAL A 1151 -11.00 1.66 23.34
N LEU A 1152 -10.14 2.49 22.75
CA LEU A 1152 -10.51 3.44 21.68
C LEU A 1152 -11.18 2.73 20.48
N GLY A 1153 -10.63 1.59 20.06
CA GLY A 1153 -11.21 0.76 18.99
C GLY A 1153 -12.60 0.21 19.33
N THR A 1154 -12.82 -0.17 20.59
CA THR A 1154 -14.12 -0.65 21.08
C THR A 1154 -15.19 0.45 21.05
N ILE A 1155 -14.83 1.69 21.42
CA ILE A 1155 -15.75 2.83 21.41
C ILE A 1155 -16.07 3.27 19.98
N HIS A 1156 -15.08 3.29 19.08
CA HIS A 1156 -15.36 3.50 17.65
C HIS A 1156 -16.27 2.42 17.08
N GLY A 1157 -16.08 1.15 17.46
CA GLY A 1157 -16.98 0.04 17.10
C GLY A 1157 -18.42 0.26 17.58
N ILE A 1158 -18.61 0.51 18.88
CA ILE A 1158 -19.94 0.76 19.48
C ILE A 1158 -20.60 1.99 18.84
N GLY A 1159 -19.86 3.09 18.65
CA GLY A 1159 -20.38 4.30 18.03
C GLY A 1159 -20.80 4.09 16.57
N GLN A 1160 -20.06 3.31 15.78
CA GLN A 1160 -20.48 2.93 14.43
C GLN A 1160 -21.71 2.01 14.45
N SER A 1161 -21.80 1.06 15.37
CA SER A 1161 -22.99 0.22 15.53
C SER A 1161 -24.25 1.03 15.86
N VAL A 1162 -24.16 1.96 16.82
CA VAL A 1162 -25.27 2.88 17.16
C VAL A 1162 -25.63 3.75 15.96
N SER A 1163 -24.63 4.37 15.32
CA SER A 1163 -24.80 5.21 14.13
C SER A 1163 -25.55 4.49 13.01
N SER A 1164 -25.10 3.29 12.63
CA SER A 1164 -25.72 2.50 11.57
C SER A 1164 -27.15 2.04 11.90
N ALA A 1165 -27.42 1.69 13.16
CA ALA A 1165 -28.76 1.30 13.60
C ALA A 1165 -29.76 2.46 13.48
N PHE A 1166 -29.43 3.64 14.03
CA PHE A 1166 -30.33 4.80 13.95
C PHE A 1166 -30.47 5.37 12.54
N ARG A 1167 -29.39 5.33 11.73
CA ARG A 1167 -29.41 5.64 10.29
C ARG A 1167 -30.31 4.70 9.47
N THR A 1168 -30.54 3.47 9.95
CA THR A 1168 -31.49 2.51 9.35
C THR A 1168 -32.94 2.80 9.76
N ILE A 1169 -33.14 3.12 11.03
CA ILE A 1169 -34.47 3.35 11.61
C ILE A 1169 -35.07 4.66 11.06
N GLY A 1170 -34.27 5.72 10.93
CA GLY A 1170 -34.71 7.05 10.47
C GLY A 1170 -35.51 7.03 9.15
N PRO A 1171 -34.99 6.50 8.03
CA PRO A 1171 -35.70 6.40 6.76
C PRO A 1171 -37.02 5.64 6.87
N ILE A 1172 -37.03 4.49 7.56
CA ILE A 1172 -38.22 3.63 7.72
C ILE A 1172 -39.33 4.42 8.43
N PHE A 1173 -39.05 4.98 9.61
CA PHE A 1173 -40.03 5.75 10.36
C PHE A 1173 -40.46 7.02 9.62
N SER A 1174 -39.54 7.74 8.96
CA SER A 1174 -39.90 8.93 8.18
C SER A 1174 -40.83 8.63 7.01
N GLY A 1175 -40.64 7.49 6.31
CA GLY A 1175 -41.50 7.07 5.21
C GLY A 1175 -42.91 6.73 5.68
N SER A 1176 -43.03 5.96 6.76
CA SER A 1176 -44.33 5.64 7.37
C SER A 1176 -45.03 6.85 7.98
N TRP A 1177 -44.30 7.75 8.67
CA TRP A 1177 -44.86 9.01 9.17
C TRP A 1177 -45.31 9.94 8.03
N TYR A 1178 -44.60 9.93 6.89
CA TYR A 1178 -45.00 10.71 5.73
C TYR A 1178 -46.24 10.12 5.04
N GLY A 1179 -46.28 8.80 4.85
CA GLY A 1179 -47.45 8.12 4.30
C GLY A 1179 -48.71 8.37 5.13
N TYR A 1180 -48.62 8.16 6.46
CA TYR A 1180 -49.71 8.49 7.37
C TYR A 1180 -50.05 9.99 7.35
N GLY A 1181 -49.04 10.86 7.22
CA GLY A 1181 -49.23 12.30 7.02
C GLY A 1181 -50.02 12.66 5.76
N LEU A 1182 -49.82 11.92 4.66
CA LEU A 1182 -50.61 12.07 3.43
C LEU A 1182 -52.05 11.57 3.61
N GLU A 1183 -52.25 10.42 4.26
CA GLU A 1183 -53.59 9.86 4.57
C GLU A 1183 -54.45 10.82 5.40
N ILE A 1184 -53.88 11.42 6.45
CA ILE A 1184 -54.59 12.38 7.33
C ILE A 1184 -54.65 13.81 6.75
N GLY A 1185 -54.08 14.05 5.56
CA GLY A 1185 -54.07 15.36 4.92
C GLY A 1185 -53.18 16.42 5.59
N MET A 1186 -52.12 16.00 6.31
CA MET A 1186 -51.17 16.88 7.01
C MET A 1186 -49.72 16.54 6.64
N VAL A 1187 -49.22 17.13 5.54
CA VAL A 1187 -47.85 16.92 5.04
C VAL A 1187 -46.77 17.32 6.06
N GLY A 1188 -47.08 18.29 6.93
CA GLY A 1188 -46.20 18.75 8.02
C GLY A 1188 -45.99 17.75 9.16
N PHE A 1189 -46.84 16.73 9.30
CA PHE A 1189 -46.82 15.80 10.43
C PHE A 1189 -45.46 15.11 10.62
N ALA A 1190 -44.92 14.50 9.55
CA ALA A 1190 -43.63 13.83 9.57
C ALA A 1190 -42.46 14.80 9.84
N TRP A 1191 -42.54 16.02 9.29
CA TRP A 1191 -41.54 17.07 9.47
C TRP A 1191 -41.44 17.52 10.94
N TRP A 1192 -42.58 17.73 11.61
CA TRP A 1192 -42.60 18.15 13.00
C TRP A 1192 -42.21 17.02 13.97
N LEU A 1193 -42.50 15.75 13.65
CA LEU A 1193 -41.98 14.62 14.42
C LEU A 1193 -40.45 14.53 14.36
N ILE A 1194 -39.84 14.71 13.18
CA ILE A 1194 -38.37 14.75 13.07
C ILE A 1194 -37.81 16.00 13.76
N ALA A 1195 -38.48 17.15 13.70
CA ALA A 1195 -38.11 18.34 14.46
C ALA A 1195 -38.08 18.08 15.98
N LEU A 1196 -39.08 17.37 16.52
CA LEU A 1196 -39.13 16.95 17.92
C LEU A 1196 -37.97 16.01 18.28
N VAL A 1197 -37.68 15.00 17.45
CA VAL A 1197 -36.51 14.12 17.63
C VAL A 1197 -35.20 14.92 17.60
N SER A 1198 -35.12 15.95 16.75
CA SER A 1198 -33.98 16.85 16.66
C SER A 1198 -33.78 17.70 17.93
N VAL A 1199 -34.87 18.15 18.57
CA VAL A 1199 -34.82 18.82 19.88
C VAL A 1199 -34.28 17.88 20.96
N PHE A 1200 -34.67 16.60 20.98
CA PHE A 1200 -34.07 15.63 21.91
C PHE A 1200 -32.56 15.42 21.65
N GLY A 1201 -32.13 15.42 20.38
CA GLY A 1201 -30.72 15.45 20.02
C GLY A 1201 -29.98 16.67 20.55
N CYS A 1202 -30.59 17.87 20.45
CA CYS A 1202 -30.05 19.10 21.01
C CYS A 1202 -29.91 19.03 22.55
N VAL A 1203 -30.91 18.49 23.24
CA VAL A 1203 -30.86 18.28 24.70
C VAL A 1203 -29.75 17.29 25.10
N ALA A 1204 -29.61 16.18 24.36
CA ALA A 1204 -28.51 15.23 24.60
C ALA A 1204 -27.13 15.88 24.39
N ALA A 1205 -26.98 16.72 23.36
CA ALA A 1205 -25.73 17.40 23.03
C ALA A 1205 -25.27 18.42 24.10
N ILE A 1206 -26.18 19.00 24.90
CA ILE A 1206 -25.81 19.90 26.01
C ILE A 1206 -24.93 19.20 27.06
N PHE A 1207 -25.14 17.89 27.27
CA PHE A 1207 -24.38 17.08 28.23
C PHE A 1207 -23.07 16.50 27.67
N VAL A 1208 -22.79 16.71 26.38
CA VAL A 1208 -21.53 16.29 25.73
C VAL A 1208 -20.43 17.32 25.98
N TYR A 1209 -19.25 16.86 26.40
CA TYR A 1209 -18.07 17.70 26.56
C TYR A 1209 -16.83 17.04 25.94
N GLU A 1210 -15.85 17.86 25.58
CA GLU A 1210 -14.61 17.39 24.96
C GLU A 1210 -13.70 16.77 26.01
N GLY A 1211 -13.60 15.43 26.01
CA GLY A 1211 -12.74 14.67 26.92
C GLY A 1211 -11.27 14.68 26.49
N SER A 1212 -10.37 14.32 27.40
CA SER A 1212 -8.93 14.22 27.15
C SER A 1212 -8.51 13.00 26.31
N GLY A 1213 -9.42 12.04 26.09
CA GLY A 1213 -9.09 10.71 25.58
C GLY A 1213 -8.45 9.76 26.61
N HIS A 1214 -8.24 10.23 27.84
CA HIS A 1214 -7.61 9.52 28.96
C HIS A 1214 -8.29 9.97 30.28
N GLU A 1215 -9.60 9.67 30.44
CA GLU A 1215 -10.38 10.04 31.65
C GLU A 1215 -10.15 9.09 32.85
N ILE A 1216 -9.63 7.87 32.62
CA ILE A 1216 -9.40 6.86 33.67
C ILE A 1216 -7.95 6.38 33.60
N LEU A 1217 -7.15 6.74 34.61
CA LEU A 1217 -5.81 6.21 34.84
C LEU A 1217 -5.86 4.80 35.43
N LEU A 1218 -4.92 3.94 34.99
CA LEU A 1218 -4.74 2.59 35.53
C LEU A 1218 -3.61 2.56 36.58
N PRO A 1219 -3.63 1.66 37.59
CA PRO A 1219 -2.61 1.62 38.64
C PRO A 1219 -1.20 1.40 38.07
N GLY A 1220 -0.37 2.46 38.13
CA GLY A 1220 0.99 2.49 37.60
C GLY A 1220 1.22 3.40 36.38
N GLU A 1221 0.18 4.10 35.91
CA GLU A 1221 0.30 5.24 35.00
C GLU A 1221 0.37 6.54 35.83
N GLU A 1222 1.46 7.30 35.68
CA GLU A 1222 1.58 8.67 36.21
C GLU A 1222 1.26 9.68 35.10
N ASP A 1223 0.79 10.87 35.49
CA ASP A 1223 0.35 11.93 34.57
C ASP A 1223 1.52 12.57 33.79
N ASP A 1224 1.97 11.91 32.72
CA ASP A 1224 2.79 12.54 31.70
C ASP A 1224 1.93 13.54 30.89
N PRO A 1225 2.27 14.85 30.85
CA PRO A 1225 1.46 15.84 30.14
C PRO A 1225 1.46 15.61 28.62
N PRO A 1226 0.36 15.94 27.93
CA PRO A 1226 0.21 15.63 26.51
C PRO A 1226 1.25 16.35 25.63
N ARG A 1227 2.10 15.56 24.96
CA ARG A 1227 3.06 16.01 23.93
C ARG A 1227 2.41 16.20 22.56
#